data_AF-A0A941BLG1-F1
#
_entry.id   AF-A0A941BLG1-F1
#
_cell.length_a   1.000
_cell.length_b   1.000
_cell.length_c   1.000
_cell.angle_alpha   90.00
_cell.angle_beta   90.00
_cell.angle_gamma   90.00
#
_symmetry.space_group_name_H-M   'P 1'
#
loop_
_entity.id
_entity.type
_entity.pdbx_description
1 polymer ?
#
loop_
_entity_poly.entity_id
_entity_poly.type
_entity_poly.pdbx_seq_one_letter_code
_entity_poly.pdbx_strand_id
1 'polypeptide(L)'
;MKKSSSFQLSASWWRAEGPECLGSGKDLEKALAAYEAAQKQLDKSPDAKALDAVERQLDEIDALARKLVGEAEKLLKSPPKDPKKAKFDADEVQFTIDALKKAGKLTDAARQSAQKLAEAEADEDESDDEEDKSVLGDEKAYRAYLTRLLKMAAKDTMFYAIALAKKPGESRMLLHRTRSGKSLAATLRKQTDLKKIAFGECVADADDPTTLQMLIEGTPVSGLGRSTERLFHAFKPQPFKKVVLFAGGEVIEDAIDPDDLPDEYQAIKAELYPALSAAVRQPVHFKDEIVEKMGLADKAANAKDFAEGIRLYEELRELLENPPPAPTQPTQTSARTPLQSNEDKLLAFNERLKALMPQLKSVAGTPAGDAARLKLSEGGVFARKQDFDTANALLDEAEQLLKSAPVGDTPQDAPKVDASAAFNERLKALLPRIKDAAGRPGGEDARLKASEAGVFARKQDFDQAHALLDEVEQLLAAPVEPPAPETRQRTDAGVEITERLKGLMPRLKELAGTPQGDELRLMLSEAGVFARKKEFDQAGALLDRAEQLLAGESIATPEESKTTAPTGEVDPDELRQRWDAARKDLSVAVERSIGQLEALARVLLATEDQNLQWVAEEGISQVAGLLRAGLSDVERATSKSPATLAERAGPAVAGFRRQLNDARVKACDDNEFGVTVAVASTVGGALTALESVLDSLATA
;
A
#
# COMPACT_ATOMS: atom_id res chain seq x y z
N MET A 1 -0.72 46.19 40.86
CA MET A 1 -1.52 45.15 40.18
C MET A 1 -2.78 44.94 41.01
N LYS A 2 -3.96 44.83 40.39
CA LYS A 2 -5.19 44.57 41.14
C LYS A 2 -5.17 43.12 41.61
N LYS A 3 -5.28 42.89 42.93
CA LYS A 3 -5.38 41.54 43.49
C LYS A 3 -6.57 40.81 42.88
N SER A 4 -6.37 39.55 42.47
CA SER A 4 -7.45 38.71 41.94
C SER A 4 -8.49 38.47 43.03
N SER A 5 -9.75 38.84 42.83
CA SER A 5 -10.79 38.78 43.88
C SER A 5 -11.23 37.36 44.30
N SER A 6 -10.70 36.31 43.68
CA SER A 6 -11.10 34.92 43.93
C SER A 6 -9.91 34.02 44.23
N PHE A 7 -10.06 33.20 45.27
CA PHE A 7 -9.14 32.09 45.57
C PHE A 7 -9.04 31.15 44.36
N GLN A 8 -7.82 30.70 44.06
CA GLN A 8 -7.56 29.70 43.03
C GLN A 8 -6.80 28.53 43.66
N LEU A 9 -7.11 27.30 43.24
CA LEU A 9 -6.40 26.08 43.64
C LEU A 9 -5.04 25.98 42.89
N SER A 10 -4.17 26.97 43.08
CA SER A 10 -2.84 27.02 42.45
C SER A 10 -1.77 27.57 43.39
N ALA A 11 -0.60 26.94 43.39
CA ALA A 11 0.54 27.39 44.16
C ALA A 11 1.02 28.79 43.70
N SER A 12 0.89 29.08 42.40
CA SER A 12 1.26 30.37 41.83
C SER A 12 0.39 31.52 42.36
N TRP A 13 -0.92 31.27 42.52
CA TRP A 13 -1.85 32.23 43.11
C TRP A 13 -1.48 32.55 44.55
N TRP A 14 -1.18 31.52 45.36
CA TRP A 14 -0.79 31.73 46.75
C TRP A 14 0.52 32.53 46.88
N ARG A 15 1.52 32.30 46.04
CA ARG A 15 2.76 33.11 46.03
C ARG A 15 2.50 34.59 45.71
N ALA A 16 1.52 34.87 44.87
CA ALA A 16 1.21 36.23 44.43
C ALA A 16 0.34 36.99 45.44
N GLU A 17 -0.62 36.31 46.07
CA GLU A 17 -1.69 36.93 46.86
C GLU A 17 -1.62 36.62 48.36
N GLY A 18 -0.85 35.60 48.76
CA GLY A 18 -0.71 35.14 50.13
C GLY A 18 0.17 36.07 50.99
N PRO A 19 -0.31 36.52 52.16
CA PRO A 19 0.45 37.41 53.02
C PRO A 19 1.62 36.67 53.67
N GLU A 20 2.82 37.25 53.56
CA GLU A 20 4.06 36.64 54.07
C GLU A 20 4.06 36.45 55.59
N CYS A 21 3.19 37.16 56.32
CA CYS A 21 3.12 37.12 57.77
C CYS A 21 2.42 35.87 58.34
N LEU A 22 1.85 34.99 57.50
CA LEU A 22 1.21 33.74 57.93
C LEU A 22 2.22 32.59 57.91
N GLY A 23 2.54 32.05 59.09
CA GLY A 23 3.56 31.03 59.29
C GLY A 23 3.26 29.71 58.57
N SER A 24 1.98 29.33 58.48
CA SER A 24 1.57 28.13 57.73
C SER A 24 1.37 28.34 56.22
N GLY A 25 1.70 29.52 55.67
CA GLY A 25 1.50 29.80 54.25
C GLY A 25 2.31 28.87 53.32
N LYS A 26 3.52 28.48 53.74
CA LYS A 26 4.36 27.56 52.94
C LYS A 26 3.79 26.14 52.84
N ASP A 27 3.07 25.70 53.88
CA ASP A 27 2.44 24.39 53.89
C ASP A 27 1.30 24.35 52.87
N LEU A 28 0.46 25.41 52.83
CA LEU A 28 -0.61 25.52 51.83
C LEU A 28 -0.06 25.61 50.41
N GLU A 29 1.01 26.37 50.19
CA GLU A 29 1.67 26.43 48.88
C GLU A 29 2.13 25.05 48.39
N LYS A 30 2.74 24.26 49.29
CA LYS A 30 3.21 22.91 48.98
C LYS A 30 2.04 21.97 48.66
N ALA A 31 0.95 22.03 49.42
CA ALA A 31 -0.25 21.23 49.16
C ALA A 31 -0.91 21.59 47.82
N LEU A 32 -0.98 22.89 47.49
CA LEU A 32 -1.46 23.36 46.18
C LEU A 32 -0.59 22.86 45.02
N ALA A 33 0.74 22.85 45.18
CA ALA A 33 1.64 22.31 44.15
C ALA A 33 1.51 20.78 43.99
N ALA A 34 1.27 20.06 45.09
CA ALA A 34 1.02 18.62 45.06
C ALA A 34 -0.33 18.30 44.42
N TYR A 35 -1.37 19.10 44.67
CA TYR A 35 -2.65 19.02 43.96
C TYR A 35 -2.48 19.24 42.44
N GLU A 36 -1.75 20.27 42.01
CA GLU A 36 -1.47 20.50 40.58
C GLU A 36 -0.75 19.30 39.93
N ALA A 37 0.18 18.66 40.65
CA ALA A 37 0.86 17.46 40.18
C ALA A 37 -0.07 16.24 40.10
N ALA A 38 -0.94 16.05 41.10
CA ALA A 38 -1.93 14.98 41.11
C ALA A 38 -2.98 15.17 40.01
N GLN A 39 -3.45 16.40 39.78
CA GLN A 39 -4.39 16.71 38.69
C GLN A 39 -3.77 16.40 37.32
N LYS A 40 -2.51 16.79 37.08
CA LYS A 40 -1.79 16.43 35.85
C LYS A 40 -1.62 14.93 35.66
N GLN A 41 -1.58 14.16 36.75
CA GLN A 41 -1.52 12.70 36.67
C GLN A 41 -2.89 12.11 36.34
N LEU A 42 -3.97 12.63 36.94
CA LEU A 42 -5.34 12.25 36.63
C LEU A 42 -5.70 12.56 35.17
N ASP A 43 -5.29 13.71 34.64
CA ASP A 43 -5.52 14.07 33.24
C ASP A 43 -4.76 13.15 32.25
N LYS A 44 -3.71 12.45 32.70
CA LYS A 44 -2.93 11.50 31.90
C LYS A 44 -3.42 10.05 32.02
N SER A 45 -3.96 9.71 33.18
CA SER A 45 -4.39 8.35 33.56
C SER A 45 -5.53 8.51 34.57
N PRO A 46 -6.80 8.59 34.11
CA PRO A 46 -8.00 8.73 34.95
C PRO A 46 -8.32 7.52 35.85
N ASP A 47 -7.29 6.84 36.34
CA ASP A 47 -7.44 5.66 37.19
C ASP A 47 -7.79 6.01 38.64
N ALA A 48 -8.32 5.02 39.37
CA ALA A 48 -8.74 5.17 40.76
C ALA A 48 -7.61 5.68 41.68
N LYS A 49 -6.34 5.34 41.39
CA LYS A 49 -5.20 5.76 42.20
C LYS A 49 -4.87 7.24 41.98
N ALA A 50 -5.01 7.74 40.76
CA ALA A 50 -4.86 9.15 40.45
C ALA A 50 -6.00 9.97 41.08
N LEU A 51 -7.23 9.44 41.07
CA LEU A 51 -8.38 10.07 41.75
C LEU A 51 -8.14 10.17 43.26
N ASP A 52 -7.76 9.07 43.92
CA ASP A 52 -7.42 9.04 45.35
C ASP A 52 -6.33 10.06 45.71
N ALA A 53 -5.32 10.22 44.85
CA ALA A 53 -4.26 11.19 45.04
C ALA A 53 -4.81 12.62 45.01
N VAL A 54 -5.69 12.94 44.06
CA VAL A 54 -6.34 14.27 43.97
C VAL A 54 -7.21 14.53 45.20
N GLU A 55 -8.06 13.58 45.60
CA GLU A 55 -8.94 13.73 46.76
C GLU A 55 -8.15 13.98 48.05
N ARG A 56 -7.06 13.23 48.25
CA ARG A 56 -6.17 13.42 49.40
C ARG A 56 -5.54 14.81 49.43
N GLN A 57 -5.11 15.35 48.29
CA GLN A 57 -4.54 16.70 48.24
C GLN A 57 -5.61 17.78 48.48
N LEU A 58 -6.84 17.59 48.00
CA LEU A 58 -7.95 18.50 48.24
C LEU A 58 -8.32 18.56 49.75
N ASP A 59 -8.31 17.42 50.43
CA ASP A 59 -8.54 17.37 51.89
C ASP A 59 -7.43 18.07 52.68
N GLU A 60 -6.17 17.90 52.27
CA GLU A 60 -5.03 18.59 52.86
C GLU A 60 -5.12 20.11 52.67
N ILE A 61 -5.54 20.57 51.48
CA ILE A 61 -5.77 21.99 51.18
C ILE A 61 -6.88 22.57 52.07
N ASP A 62 -8.02 21.90 52.22
CA ASP A 62 -9.12 22.40 53.06
C ASP A 62 -8.71 22.49 54.54
N ALA A 63 -7.98 21.49 55.05
CA ALA A 63 -7.45 21.51 56.41
C ALA A 63 -6.47 22.68 56.65
N LEU A 64 -5.55 22.91 55.72
CA LEU A 64 -4.58 24.01 55.80
C LEU A 64 -5.25 25.38 55.64
N ALA A 65 -6.24 25.51 54.75
CA ALA A 65 -7.01 26.74 54.58
C ALA A 65 -7.75 27.13 55.87
N ARG A 66 -8.41 26.19 56.55
CA ARG A 66 -9.08 26.44 57.84
C ARG A 66 -8.09 26.85 58.93
N LYS A 67 -6.92 26.20 58.99
CA LYS A 67 -5.85 26.55 59.93
C LYS A 67 -5.36 27.98 59.70
N LEU A 68 -5.12 28.35 58.44
CA LEU A 68 -4.68 29.68 58.04
C LEU A 68 -5.72 30.76 58.32
N VAL A 69 -7.01 30.49 58.12
CA VAL A 69 -8.09 31.41 58.54
C VAL A 69 -8.01 31.67 60.05
N GLY A 70 -7.83 30.63 60.86
CA GLY A 70 -7.69 30.79 62.31
C GLY A 70 -6.44 31.56 62.74
N GLU A 71 -5.32 31.38 62.04
CA GLU A 71 -4.08 32.15 62.25
C GLU A 71 -4.28 33.62 61.88
N ALA A 72 -4.84 33.88 60.69
CA ALA A 72 -5.11 35.22 60.18
C ALA A 72 -6.12 35.99 61.06
N GLU A 73 -7.20 35.35 61.51
CA GLU A 73 -8.17 35.98 62.42
C GLU A 73 -7.55 36.32 63.79
N LYS A 74 -6.63 35.50 64.31
CA LYS A 74 -5.86 35.82 65.52
C LYS A 74 -4.93 37.00 65.29
N LEU A 75 -4.26 37.04 64.14
CA LEU A 75 -3.34 38.11 63.77
C LEU A 75 -4.07 39.46 63.60
N LEU A 76 -5.28 39.45 63.04
CA LEU A 76 -6.14 40.64 62.97
C LEU A 76 -6.60 41.12 64.37
N LYS A 77 -6.96 40.20 65.27
CA LYS A 77 -7.37 40.54 66.64
C LYS A 77 -6.22 41.04 67.51
N SER A 78 -5.00 40.64 67.20
CA SER A 78 -3.79 41.03 67.93
C SER A 78 -2.66 41.37 66.97
N PRO A 79 -2.72 42.55 66.32
CA PRO A 79 -1.71 42.96 65.36
C PRO A 79 -0.32 43.02 66.00
N PRO A 80 0.75 42.69 65.24
CA PRO A 80 2.11 42.79 65.75
C PRO A 80 2.45 44.24 66.14
N LYS A 81 3.25 44.40 67.21
CA LYS A 81 3.64 45.72 67.75
C LYS A 81 4.35 46.62 66.73
N ASP A 82 5.01 46.02 65.75
CA ASP A 82 5.63 46.69 64.61
C ASP A 82 5.13 46.06 63.30
N PRO A 83 4.00 46.56 62.74
CA PRO A 83 3.38 46.02 61.54
C PRO A 83 4.29 46.00 60.32
N LYS A 84 5.14 47.02 60.17
CA LYS A 84 6.06 47.14 59.03
C LYS A 84 7.14 46.08 59.09
N LYS A 85 7.73 45.85 60.26
CA LYS A 85 8.76 44.81 60.43
C LYS A 85 8.22 43.40 60.23
N ALA A 86 6.95 43.18 60.58
CA ALA A 86 6.27 41.89 60.41
C ALA A 86 5.64 41.70 59.02
N LYS A 87 5.78 42.68 58.10
CA LYS A 87 5.08 42.69 56.80
C LYS A 87 3.57 42.44 56.94
N PHE A 88 2.97 43.01 57.98
CA PHE A 88 1.55 42.87 58.27
C PHE A 88 0.76 44.03 57.66
N ASP A 89 -0.21 43.68 56.80
CA ASP A 89 -1.22 44.58 56.28
C ASP A 89 -2.61 44.00 56.60
N ALA A 90 -3.43 44.77 57.32
CA ALA A 90 -4.72 44.29 57.81
C ALA A 90 -5.72 44.03 56.67
N ASP A 91 -5.68 44.83 55.59
CA ASP A 91 -6.58 44.68 54.45
C ASP A 91 -6.19 43.45 53.64
N GLU A 92 -4.88 43.19 53.50
CA GLU A 92 -4.39 41.97 52.85
C GLU A 92 -4.76 40.71 53.64
N VAL A 93 -4.58 40.72 54.96
CA VAL A 93 -4.93 39.57 55.81
C VAL A 93 -6.45 39.33 55.81
N GLN A 94 -7.27 40.38 55.87
CA GLN A 94 -8.72 40.25 55.77
C GLN A 94 -9.15 39.69 54.40
N PHE A 95 -8.54 40.20 53.32
CA PHE A 95 -8.76 39.68 51.98
C PHE A 95 -8.44 38.18 51.88
N THR A 96 -7.31 37.74 52.45
CA THR A 96 -6.92 36.32 52.48
C THR A 96 -7.91 35.47 53.28
N ILE A 97 -8.44 35.97 54.40
CA ILE A 97 -9.48 35.27 55.16
C ILE A 97 -10.72 35.04 54.29
N ASP A 98 -11.19 36.07 53.59
CA ASP A 98 -12.39 35.99 52.75
C ASP A 98 -12.19 35.08 51.54
N ALA A 99 -10.97 35.02 51.00
CA ALA A 99 -10.57 34.08 49.96
C ALA A 99 -10.53 32.64 50.49
N LEU A 100 -9.84 32.38 51.61
CA LEU A 100 -9.68 31.05 52.19
C LEU A 100 -11.00 30.46 52.71
N LYS A 101 -11.93 31.29 53.19
CA LYS A 101 -13.30 30.84 53.56
C LYS A 101 -14.07 30.24 52.39
N LYS A 102 -13.67 30.54 51.14
CA LYS A 102 -14.26 29.96 49.92
C LYS A 102 -13.52 28.71 49.43
N ALA A 103 -12.40 28.33 50.04
CA ALA A 103 -11.59 27.19 49.60
C ALA A 103 -12.40 25.88 49.60
N GLY A 104 -13.19 25.61 50.65
CA GLY A 104 -14.01 24.40 50.73
C GLY A 104 -14.99 24.23 49.55
N LYS A 105 -15.62 25.31 49.09
CA LYS A 105 -16.51 25.25 47.91
C LYS A 105 -15.74 24.91 46.63
N LEU A 106 -14.51 25.41 46.50
CA LEU A 106 -13.68 25.16 45.32
C LEU A 106 -13.10 23.75 45.35
N THR A 107 -12.71 23.24 46.51
CA THR A 107 -12.24 21.85 46.65
C THR A 107 -13.37 20.85 46.35
N ASP A 108 -14.61 21.13 46.77
CA ASP A 108 -15.76 20.27 46.44
C ASP A 108 -16.07 20.26 44.94
N ALA A 109 -16.00 21.43 44.28
CA ALA A 109 -16.17 21.52 42.83
C ALA A 109 -15.06 20.75 42.08
N ALA A 110 -13.82 20.89 42.52
CA ALA A 110 -12.69 20.14 41.96
C ALA A 110 -12.84 18.63 42.14
N ARG A 111 -13.34 18.18 43.30
CA ARG A 111 -13.64 16.77 43.57
C ARG A 111 -14.68 16.22 42.60
N GLN A 112 -15.78 16.94 42.39
CA GLN A 112 -16.82 16.54 41.43
C GLN A 112 -16.30 16.47 39.98
N SER A 113 -15.44 17.41 39.59
CA SER A 113 -14.80 17.38 38.27
C SER A 113 -13.86 16.18 38.10
N ALA A 114 -13.06 15.86 39.12
CA ALA A 114 -12.17 14.72 39.11
C ALA A 114 -12.93 13.38 39.06
N GLN A 115 -14.00 13.24 39.85
CA GLN A 115 -14.86 12.04 39.85
C GLN A 115 -15.51 11.82 38.48
N LYS A 116 -16.07 12.88 37.87
CA LYS A 116 -16.65 12.77 36.52
C LYS A 116 -15.65 12.35 35.45
N LEU A 117 -14.40 12.77 35.58
CA LEU A 117 -13.35 12.40 34.63
C LEU A 117 -13.00 10.91 34.77
N ALA A 118 -12.92 10.40 36.00
CA ALA A 118 -12.68 8.98 36.26
C ALA A 118 -13.87 8.09 35.88
N GLU A 119 -15.11 8.54 36.15
CA GLU A 119 -16.33 7.82 35.75
C GLU A 119 -16.47 7.71 34.23
N ALA A 120 -16.09 8.75 33.48
CA ALA A 120 -16.17 8.73 32.02
C ALA A 120 -15.25 7.68 31.36
N GLU A 121 -14.13 7.32 31.99
CA GLU A 121 -13.28 6.21 31.53
C GLU A 121 -13.77 4.85 32.06
N ALA A 122 -14.25 4.78 33.30
CA ALA A 122 -14.74 3.53 33.88
C ALA A 122 -15.98 2.98 33.12
N ASP A 123 -16.86 3.86 32.65
CA ASP A 123 -18.00 3.48 31.80
C ASP A 123 -17.56 3.03 30.39
N GLU A 124 -16.38 3.44 29.91
CA GLU A 124 -15.79 2.94 28.66
C GLU A 124 -15.16 1.54 28.82
N ASP A 125 -14.60 1.21 30.00
CA ASP A 125 -13.88 -0.06 30.21
C ASP A 125 -14.76 -1.21 30.78
N GLU A 126 -15.80 -0.94 31.60
CA GLU A 126 -16.65 -2.01 32.18
C GLU A 126 -17.80 -2.49 31.29
N SER A 127 -18.10 -1.80 30.18
CA SER A 127 -19.18 -2.21 29.26
C SER A 127 -18.72 -3.07 28.06
N ASP A 128 -17.41 -3.10 27.75
CA ASP A 128 -16.90 -3.74 26.54
C ASP A 128 -16.51 -5.24 26.70
N ASP A 129 -16.25 -5.74 27.92
CA ASP A 129 -15.79 -7.13 28.12
C ASP A 129 -16.91 -8.17 28.29
N GLU A 130 -18.13 -7.77 28.68
CA GLU A 130 -19.29 -8.70 28.76
C GLU A 130 -20.27 -8.60 27.58
N GLU A 131 -20.40 -7.45 26.89
CA GLU A 131 -21.31 -7.33 25.73
C GLU A 131 -20.77 -8.01 24.46
N ASP A 132 -19.45 -8.12 24.31
CA ASP A 132 -18.79 -8.69 23.12
C ASP A 132 -19.16 -10.17 22.85
N LYS A 133 -19.67 -10.91 23.84
CA LYS A 133 -20.07 -12.31 23.66
C LYS A 133 -21.45 -12.49 23.04
N SER A 134 -22.35 -11.51 23.20
CA SER A 134 -23.73 -11.65 22.73
C SER A 134 -23.99 -10.94 21.40
N VAL A 135 -23.17 -9.97 21.01
CA VAL A 135 -23.49 -9.08 19.89
C VAL A 135 -23.37 -9.79 18.52
N LEU A 136 -22.40 -10.70 18.33
CA LEU A 136 -22.19 -11.33 17.02
C LEU A 136 -23.29 -12.31 16.59
N GLY A 137 -24.07 -12.84 17.55
CA GLY A 137 -25.13 -13.81 17.29
C GLY A 137 -26.46 -13.19 16.86
N ASP A 138 -26.76 -11.97 17.30
CA ASP A 138 -27.98 -11.23 16.94
C ASP A 138 -27.68 -10.22 15.83
N GLU A 139 -28.26 -10.44 14.65
CA GLU A 139 -28.09 -9.58 13.47
C GLU A 139 -28.44 -8.10 13.76
N LYS A 140 -29.47 -7.85 14.58
CA LYS A 140 -29.91 -6.49 14.89
C LYS A 140 -28.92 -5.80 15.84
N ALA A 141 -28.46 -6.50 16.88
CA ALA A 141 -27.45 -6.00 17.80
C ALA A 141 -26.13 -5.74 17.07
N TYR A 142 -25.69 -6.69 16.25
CA TYR A 142 -24.47 -6.58 15.44
C TYR A 142 -24.52 -5.38 14.48
N ARG A 143 -25.66 -5.14 13.83
CA ARG A 143 -25.85 -3.96 12.97
C ARG A 143 -25.68 -2.65 13.73
N ALA A 144 -26.25 -2.55 14.93
CA ALA A 144 -26.15 -1.36 15.77
C ALA A 144 -24.70 -1.14 16.24
N TYR A 145 -24.04 -2.21 16.68
CA TYR A 145 -22.62 -2.25 17.04
C TYR A 145 -21.73 -1.74 15.89
N LEU A 146 -21.86 -2.35 14.71
CA LEU A 146 -21.03 -2.03 13.55
C LEU A 146 -21.24 -0.58 13.10
N THR A 147 -22.49 -0.09 13.12
CA THR A 147 -22.80 1.31 12.79
C THR A 147 -22.18 2.29 13.79
N ARG A 148 -22.22 1.98 15.09
CA ARG A 148 -21.60 2.82 16.14
C ARG A 148 -20.10 2.91 15.92
N LEU A 149 -19.44 1.78 15.75
CA LEU A 149 -17.99 1.73 15.66
C LEU A 149 -17.45 2.27 14.33
N LEU A 150 -18.11 2.04 13.20
CA LEU A 150 -17.67 2.66 11.94
C LEU A 150 -17.78 4.19 11.97
N LYS A 151 -18.72 4.76 12.74
CA LYS A 151 -18.74 6.21 12.99
C LYS A 151 -17.58 6.69 13.87
N MET A 152 -17.00 5.83 14.70
CA MET A 152 -15.80 6.13 15.48
C MET A 152 -14.55 6.00 14.61
N ALA A 153 -14.47 5.00 13.73
CA ALA A 153 -13.38 4.82 12.75
C ALA A 153 -13.29 6.00 11.77
N ALA A 154 -14.40 6.72 11.58
CA ALA A 154 -14.44 7.93 10.78
C ALA A 154 -13.79 9.15 11.46
N LYS A 155 -13.46 9.06 12.75
CA LYS A 155 -12.85 10.14 13.53
C LYS A 155 -11.44 9.80 13.96
N ASP A 156 -11.24 8.56 14.42
CA ASP A 156 -9.98 8.08 14.99
C ASP A 156 -9.56 6.76 14.32
N THR A 157 -8.25 6.47 14.32
CA THR A 157 -7.73 5.14 13.98
C THR A 157 -8.25 4.10 14.96
N MET A 158 -8.66 2.94 14.46
CA MET A 158 -9.10 1.80 15.26
C MET A 158 -8.46 0.50 14.82
N PHE A 159 -8.23 -0.40 15.76
CA PHE A 159 -7.89 -1.78 15.44
C PHE A 159 -9.12 -2.53 14.95
N TYR A 160 -8.94 -3.43 13.99
CA TYR A 160 -10.00 -4.29 13.50
C TYR A 160 -9.58 -5.75 13.46
N ALA A 161 -10.58 -6.62 13.50
CA ALA A 161 -10.50 -7.96 12.95
C ALA A 161 -11.77 -8.27 12.19
N ILE A 162 -11.66 -9.04 11.11
CA ILE A 162 -12.78 -9.42 10.28
C ILE A 162 -12.68 -10.89 9.90
N ALA A 163 -13.79 -11.60 10.04
CA ALA A 163 -14.00 -12.98 9.66
C ALA A 163 -14.94 -13.03 8.46
N LEU A 164 -14.46 -13.59 7.36
CA LEU A 164 -15.13 -13.61 6.06
C LEU A 164 -15.92 -14.92 5.88
N ALA A 165 -17.19 -14.78 5.58
CA ALA A 165 -18.09 -15.86 5.20
C ALA A 165 -18.43 -15.76 3.71
N LYS A 166 -18.93 -16.86 3.12
CA LYS A 166 -19.38 -16.87 1.72
C LYS A 166 -20.55 -15.90 1.50
N LYS A 167 -21.44 -15.76 2.48
CA LYS A 167 -22.52 -14.76 2.46
C LYS A 167 -22.10 -13.51 3.23
N PRO A 168 -22.28 -12.30 2.68
CA PRO A 168 -21.93 -11.06 3.37
C PRO A 168 -22.59 -10.90 4.76
N GLY A 169 -23.86 -11.30 4.89
CA GLY A 169 -24.58 -11.24 6.18
C GLY A 169 -24.09 -12.22 7.25
N GLU A 170 -23.28 -13.22 6.89
CA GLU A 170 -22.66 -14.17 7.81
C GLU A 170 -21.24 -13.72 8.23
N SER A 171 -20.65 -12.74 7.54
CA SER A 171 -19.34 -12.17 7.90
C SER A 171 -19.44 -11.35 9.18
N ARG A 172 -18.36 -11.28 9.96
CA ARG A 172 -18.31 -10.56 11.24
C ARG A 172 -17.04 -9.73 11.34
N MET A 173 -17.16 -8.50 11.81
CA MET A 173 -16.08 -7.53 12.02
C MET A 173 -16.19 -7.00 13.43
N LEU A 174 -15.07 -7.02 14.15
CA LEU A 174 -14.91 -6.34 15.42
C LEU A 174 -13.99 -5.14 15.21
N LEU A 175 -14.31 -4.02 15.85
CA LEU A 175 -13.43 -2.86 15.92
C LEU A 175 -13.20 -2.48 17.37
N HIS A 176 -12.02 -1.93 17.68
CA HIS A 176 -11.69 -1.47 19.02
C HIS A 176 -10.62 -0.39 19.00
N ARG A 177 -10.64 0.54 19.95
CA ARG A 177 -9.64 1.64 20.04
C ARG A 177 -8.28 1.15 20.50
N THR A 178 -8.23 0.33 21.56
CA THR A 178 -6.98 -0.10 22.23
C THR A 178 -6.64 -1.59 22.10
N ARG A 179 -7.61 -2.50 21.94
CA ARG A 179 -7.35 -3.94 21.78
C ARG A 179 -6.78 -4.22 20.40
N SER A 180 -5.61 -4.86 20.36
CA SER A 180 -4.93 -5.20 19.11
C SER A 180 -5.78 -6.07 18.18
N GLY A 181 -5.60 -5.90 16.87
CA GLY A 181 -6.30 -6.69 15.85
C GLY A 181 -6.14 -8.21 16.06
N LYS A 182 -4.97 -8.66 16.53
CA LYS A 182 -4.72 -10.07 16.86
C LYS A 182 -5.61 -10.60 18.00
N SER A 183 -5.87 -9.78 19.02
CA SER A 183 -6.79 -10.12 20.12
C SER A 183 -8.23 -10.24 19.62
N LEU A 184 -8.68 -9.26 18.84
CA LEU A 184 -10.00 -9.27 18.20
C LEU A 184 -10.17 -10.49 17.28
N ALA A 185 -9.15 -10.84 16.50
CA ALA A 185 -9.15 -12.03 15.64
C ALA A 185 -9.29 -13.33 16.45
N ALA A 186 -8.67 -13.42 17.63
CA ALA A 186 -8.84 -14.57 18.52
C ALA A 186 -10.27 -14.68 19.06
N THR A 187 -10.92 -13.54 19.35
CA THR A 187 -12.35 -13.49 19.72
C THR A 187 -13.23 -13.96 18.57
N LEU A 188 -13.01 -13.45 17.35
CA LEU A 188 -13.75 -13.87 16.16
C LEU A 188 -13.60 -15.37 15.88
N ARG A 189 -12.40 -15.95 16.02
CA ARG A 189 -12.19 -17.40 15.86
C ARG A 189 -12.98 -18.25 16.85
N LYS A 190 -13.21 -17.74 18.06
CA LYS A 190 -13.96 -18.45 19.10
C LYS A 190 -15.47 -18.35 18.90
N GLN A 191 -15.93 -17.22 18.37
CA GLN A 191 -17.35 -16.91 18.23
C GLN A 191 -17.91 -17.23 16.83
N THR A 192 -17.04 -17.32 15.83
CA THR A 192 -17.40 -17.62 14.44
C THR A 192 -16.60 -18.84 14.00
N ASP A 193 -17.25 -19.85 13.41
CA ASP A 193 -16.58 -21.02 12.84
C ASP A 193 -15.86 -20.71 11.50
N LEU A 194 -15.62 -19.43 11.22
CA LEU A 194 -15.06 -18.92 9.98
C LEU A 194 -13.53 -19.01 10.00
N LYS A 195 -12.96 -19.47 8.89
CA LYS A 195 -11.51 -19.72 8.77
C LYS A 195 -10.75 -18.56 8.13
N LYS A 196 -11.37 -17.83 7.19
CA LYS A 196 -10.77 -16.68 6.50
C LYS A 196 -10.88 -15.47 7.44
N ILE A 197 -9.78 -15.09 8.09
CA ILE A 197 -9.74 -13.97 9.05
C ILE A 197 -8.55 -13.06 8.75
N ALA A 198 -8.81 -11.76 8.72
CA ALA A 198 -7.80 -10.70 8.63
C ALA A 198 -7.93 -9.76 9.84
N PHE A 199 -6.86 -9.06 10.17
CA PHE A 199 -6.84 -8.08 11.26
C PHE A 199 -5.77 -7.02 11.02
N GLY A 200 -5.85 -5.91 11.74
CA GLY A 200 -4.88 -4.83 11.68
C GLY A 200 -5.47 -3.51 12.16
N GLU A 201 -5.13 -2.42 11.50
CA GLU A 201 -5.59 -1.06 11.82
C GLU A 201 -6.45 -0.50 10.68
N CYS A 202 -7.44 0.30 10.99
CA CYS A 202 -8.25 0.98 10.01
C CYS A 202 -8.48 2.44 10.38
N VAL A 203 -8.56 3.29 9.37
CA VAL A 203 -8.74 4.73 9.50
C VAL A 203 -9.52 5.24 8.29
N ALA A 204 -10.31 6.29 8.46
CA ALA A 204 -10.88 6.99 7.31
C ALA A 204 -9.78 7.63 6.47
N ASP A 205 -9.92 7.55 5.15
CA ASP A 205 -9.09 8.29 4.23
C ASP A 205 -9.28 9.81 4.46
N ALA A 206 -8.18 10.54 4.53
CA ALA A 206 -8.20 11.98 4.82
C ALA A 206 -8.75 12.81 3.66
N ASP A 207 -8.55 12.34 2.42
CA ASP A 207 -9.00 13.00 1.20
C ASP A 207 -10.43 12.57 0.82
N ASP A 208 -10.80 11.33 1.14
CA ASP A 208 -12.16 10.82 0.96
C ASP A 208 -12.71 10.16 2.24
N PRO A 209 -13.47 10.89 3.08
CA PRO A 209 -14.03 10.33 4.33
C PRO A 209 -15.05 9.21 4.11
N THR A 210 -15.42 8.91 2.85
CA THR A 210 -16.25 7.74 2.50
C THR A 210 -15.44 6.49 2.18
N THR A 211 -14.11 6.58 2.20
CA THR A 211 -13.19 5.46 2.01
C THR A 211 -12.57 5.05 3.36
N LEU A 212 -12.63 3.75 3.68
CA LEU A 212 -11.95 3.16 4.83
C LEU A 212 -10.63 2.55 4.38
N GLN A 213 -9.52 3.08 4.88
CA GLN A 213 -8.20 2.49 4.70
C GLN A 213 -7.99 1.40 5.75
N MET A 214 -7.59 0.20 5.35
CA MET A 214 -7.34 -0.95 6.22
C MET A 214 -5.89 -1.41 6.04
N LEU A 215 -5.06 -1.17 7.06
CA LEU A 215 -3.71 -1.68 7.17
C LEU A 215 -3.74 -3.10 7.74
N ILE A 216 -3.35 -4.08 6.92
CA ILE A 216 -3.36 -5.49 7.25
C ILE A 216 -2.09 -5.86 8.02
N GLU A 217 -2.27 -6.45 9.19
CA GLU A 217 -1.19 -7.09 9.95
C GLU A 217 -1.09 -8.58 9.57
N GLY A 218 -0.06 -8.95 8.83
CA GLY A 218 0.22 -10.34 8.44
C GLY A 218 -0.07 -10.63 6.97
N THR A 219 -0.44 -11.88 6.66
CA THR A 219 -0.69 -12.30 5.27
C THR A 219 -2.03 -11.72 4.78
N PRO A 220 -2.06 -11.01 3.65
CA PRO A 220 -3.30 -10.51 3.07
C PRO A 220 -4.22 -11.68 2.70
N VAL A 221 -5.51 -11.51 2.97
CA VAL A 221 -6.57 -12.46 2.59
C VAL A 221 -7.15 -12.00 1.26
N SER A 222 -7.27 -12.90 0.29
CA SER A 222 -7.86 -12.61 -1.02
C SER A 222 -9.34 -12.20 -0.90
N GLY A 223 -9.74 -11.18 -1.66
CA GLY A 223 -11.10 -10.64 -1.67
C GLY A 223 -11.53 -9.93 -0.37
N LEU A 224 -10.58 -9.51 0.47
CA LEU A 224 -10.85 -8.89 1.76
C LEU A 224 -11.57 -7.54 1.61
N GLY A 225 -11.12 -6.70 0.68
CA GLY A 225 -11.68 -5.37 0.44
C GLY A 225 -13.12 -5.47 -0.02
N ARG A 226 -13.37 -6.22 -1.10
CA ARG A 226 -14.71 -6.46 -1.65
C ARG A 226 -15.65 -7.13 -0.65
N SER A 227 -15.15 -8.11 0.11
CA SER A 227 -15.98 -8.78 1.12
C SER A 227 -16.35 -7.84 2.27
N THR A 228 -15.46 -6.91 2.64
CA THR A 228 -15.72 -5.88 3.64
C THR A 228 -16.74 -4.86 3.13
N GLU A 229 -16.62 -4.40 1.88
CA GLU A 229 -17.60 -3.51 1.24
C GLU A 229 -18.99 -4.16 1.18
N ARG A 230 -19.06 -5.46 0.85
CA ARG A 230 -20.32 -6.21 0.86
C ARG A 230 -20.90 -6.38 2.25
N LEU A 231 -20.06 -6.61 3.26
CA LEU A 231 -20.48 -6.61 4.65
C LEU A 231 -21.12 -5.25 4.99
N PHE A 232 -20.48 -4.14 4.62
CA PHE A 232 -21.06 -2.81 4.80
C PHE A 232 -22.38 -2.67 4.02
N HIS A 233 -22.45 -3.07 2.75
CA HIS A 233 -23.69 -2.97 2.00
C HIS A 233 -24.84 -3.79 2.64
N ALA A 234 -24.55 -5.01 3.11
CA ALA A 234 -25.54 -5.89 3.75
C ALA A 234 -26.11 -5.29 5.04
N PHE A 235 -25.25 -4.74 5.91
CA PHE A 235 -25.67 -4.14 7.17
C PHE A 235 -26.08 -2.66 7.05
N LYS A 236 -25.87 -2.05 5.87
CA LYS A 236 -26.02 -0.62 5.59
C LYS A 236 -25.44 0.31 6.68
N PRO A 237 -24.25 0.06 7.26
CA PRO A 237 -23.63 1.02 8.13
C PRO A 237 -22.97 2.11 7.26
N GLN A 238 -23.31 3.36 7.52
CA GLN A 238 -22.56 4.53 7.04
C GLN A 238 -21.54 4.93 8.12
N PRO A 239 -20.34 5.38 7.75
CA PRO A 239 -20.09 6.30 6.62
C PRO A 239 -19.38 5.75 5.38
N PHE A 240 -18.79 4.55 5.43
CA PHE A 240 -17.88 4.11 4.36
C PHE A 240 -18.61 3.40 3.21
N LYS A 241 -18.19 3.70 1.99
CA LYS A 241 -18.65 3.09 0.73
C LYS A 241 -17.58 2.24 0.05
N LYS A 242 -16.31 2.59 0.26
CA LYS A 242 -15.15 1.97 -0.36
C LYS A 242 -14.14 1.52 0.70
N VAL A 243 -13.39 0.47 0.40
CA VAL A 243 -12.31 -0.04 1.23
C VAL A 243 -11.01 -0.08 0.43
N VAL A 244 -9.94 0.47 0.99
CA VAL A 244 -8.58 0.39 0.41
C VAL A 244 -7.70 -0.41 1.35
N LEU A 245 -6.99 -1.40 0.83
CA LEU A 245 -6.13 -2.27 1.61
C LEU A 245 -4.67 -1.82 1.53
N PHE A 246 -4.00 -1.80 2.67
CA PHE A 246 -2.56 -1.58 2.76
C PHE A 246 -1.90 -2.79 3.43
N ALA A 247 -0.72 -3.22 2.97
CA ALA A 247 0.17 -4.01 3.83
C ALA A 247 1.63 -3.59 3.60
N GLY A 248 2.37 -3.45 4.70
CA GLY A 248 3.74 -2.92 4.65
C GLY A 248 3.82 -1.47 4.15
N GLY A 249 2.72 -0.70 4.27
CA GLY A 249 2.66 0.68 3.79
C GLY A 249 2.36 0.86 2.30
N GLU A 250 2.27 -0.23 1.53
CA GLU A 250 1.89 -0.19 0.11
C GLU A 250 0.40 -0.53 -0.06
N VAL A 251 -0.25 0.12 -1.02
CA VAL A 251 -1.62 -0.23 -1.44
C VAL A 251 -1.57 -1.59 -2.13
N ILE A 252 -2.41 -2.52 -1.68
CA ILE A 252 -2.50 -3.85 -2.26
C ILE A 252 -3.80 -3.96 -3.06
N GLU A 253 -3.69 -4.42 -4.29
CA GLU A 253 -4.86 -4.80 -5.09
C GLU A 253 -5.54 -6.01 -4.45
N ASP A 254 -6.85 -5.88 -4.20
CA ASP A 254 -7.67 -6.95 -3.63
C ASP A 254 -7.90 -8.05 -4.67
N ALA A 255 -6.91 -8.93 -4.82
CA ALA A 255 -6.98 -10.06 -5.73
C ALA A 255 -8.09 -11.02 -5.26
N ILE A 256 -9.08 -11.23 -6.13
CA ILE A 256 -10.17 -12.17 -5.89
C ILE A 256 -9.63 -13.59 -6.01
N ASP A 257 -10.00 -14.46 -5.07
CA ASP A 257 -9.70 -15.88 -5.16
C ASP A 257 -10.24 -16.45 -6.48
N PRO A 258 -9.42 -17.08 -7.34
CA PRO A 258 -9.86 -17.59 -8.64
C PRO A 258 -11.09 -18.51 -8.56
N ASP A 259 -11.24 -19.22 -7.44
CA ASP A 259 -12.39 -20.11 -7.20
C ASP A 259 -13.68 -19.34 -6.90
N ASP A 260 -13.59 -18.10 -6.40
CA ASP A 260 -14.72 -17.23 -6.07
C ASP A 260 -15.15 -16.34 -7.26
N LEU A 261 -14.32 -16.21 -8.31
CA LEU A 261 -14.60 -15.39 -9.50
C LEU A 261 -15.94 -15.69 -10.21
N PRO A 262 -16.39 -16.95 -10.37
CA PRO A 262 -17.67 -17.22 -11.02
C PRO A 262 -18.87 -16.71 -10.22
N ASP A 263 -18.84 -16.90 -8.89
CA ASP A 263 -19.89 -16.43 -7.99
C ASP A 263 -19.90 -14.89 -7.92
N GLU A 264 -18.70 -14.28 -7.91
CA GLU A 264 -18.49 -12.84 -7.98
C GLU A 264 -19.09 -12.21 -9.24
N TYR A 265 -18.80 -12.80 -10.40
CA TYR A 265 -19.34 -12.38 -11.68
C TYR A 265 -20.88 -12.41 -11.68
N GLN A 266 -21.48 -13.50 -11.19
CA GLN A 266 -22.94 -13.63 -11.13
C GLN A 266 -23.57 -12.62 -10.16
N ALA A 267 -22.91 -12.34 -9.03
CA ALA A 267 -23.38 -11.35 -8.07
C ALA A 267 -23.40 -9.93 -8.68
N ILE A 268 -22.28 -9.51 -9.31
CA ILE A 268 -22.17 -8.19 -9.94
C ILE A 268 -23.15 -8.07 -11.11
N LYS A 269 -23.28 -9.11 -11.94
CA LYS A 269 -24.27 -9.16 -13.02
C LYS A 269 -25.69 -9.01 -12.47
N ALA A 270 -26.06 -9.75 -11.43
CA ALA A 270 -27.40 -9.67 -10.84
C ALA A 270 -27.70 -8.28 -10.25
N GLU A 271 -26.70 -7.63 -9.66
CA GLU A 271 -26.81 -6.28 -9.11
C GLU A 271 -27.00 -5.21 -10.19
N LEU A 272 -26.15 -5.21 -11.23
CA LEU A 272 -26.12 -4.14 -12.23
C LEU A 272 -27.14 -4.33 -13.37
N TYR A 273 -27.50 -5.56 -13.69
CA TYR A 273 -28.36 -5.85 -14.85
C TYR A 273 -29.70 -5.10 -14.87
N PRO A 274 -30.43 -4.93 -13.74
CA PRO A 274 -31.65 -4.11 -13.73
C PRO A 274 -31.40 -2.65 -14.14
N ALA A 275 -30.33 -2.03 -13.64
CA ALA A 275 -29.97 -0.64 -13.96
C ALA A 275 -29.51 -0.51 -15.42
N LEU A 276 -28.66 -1.43 -15.88
CA LEU A 276 -28.20 -1.50 -17.27
C LEU A 276 -29.37 -1.69 -18.24
N SER A 277 -30.30 -2.60 -17.93
CA SER A 277 -31.50 -2.83 -18.75
C SER A 277 -32.40 -1.60 -18.81
N ALA A 278 -32.53 -0.86 -17.70
CA ALA A 278 -33.26 0.40 -17.68
C ALA A 278 -32.56 1.48 -18.53
N ALA A 279 -31.24 1.62 -18.42
CA ALA A 279 -30.44 2.58 -19.19
C ALA A 279 -30.54 2.32 -20.70
N VAL A 280 -30.44 1.05 -21.15
CA VAL A 280 -30.55 0.66 -22.57
C VAL A 280 -31.94 0.97 -23.17
N ARG A 281 -32.99 1.05 -22.33
CA ARG A 281 -34.34 1.44 -22.77
C ARG A 281 -34.52 2.95 -22.89
N GLN A 282 -33.69 3.74 -22.22
CA GLN A 282 -33.73 5.19 -22.33
C GLN A 282 -32.95 5.66 -23.57
N PRO A 283 -33.31 6.80 -24.17
CA PRO A 283 -32.56 7.39 -25.28
C PRO A 283 -31.28 8.09 -24.76
N VAL A 284 -30.37 7.32 -24.16
CA VAL A 284 -29.06 7.79 -23.72
C VAL A 284 -28.05 7.65 -24.86
N HIS A 285 -27.16 8.64 -25.02
CA HIS A 285 -26.19 8.68 -26.12
C HIS A 285 -25.06 7.65 -26.01
N PHE A 286 -24.93 6.97 -24.87
CA PHE A 286 -23.94 5.91 -24.60
C PHE A 286 -24.57 4.51 -24.55
N LYS A 287 -25.79 4.34 -25.08
CA LYS A 287 -26.49 3.05 -25.11
C LYS A 287 -25.69 1.95 -25.81
N ASP A 288 -25.05 2.27 -26.93
CA ASP A 288 -24.32 1.28 -27.73
C ASP A 288 -23.10 0.74 -26.97
N GLU A 289 -22.41 1.61 -26.22
CA GLU A 289 -21.30 1.24 -25.36
C GLU A 289 -21.74 0.31 -24.23
N ILE A 290 -22.91 0.55 -23.61
CA ILE A 290 -23.48 -0.35 -22.62
C ILE A 290 -23.72 -1.75 -23.23
N VAL A 291 -24.37 -1.81 -24.39
CA VAL A 291 -24.71 -3.09 -25.04
C VAL A 291 -23.45 -3.85 -25.46
N GLU A 292 -22.43 -3.13 -25.97
CA GLU A 292 -21.15 -3.71 -26.35
C GLU A 292 -20.42 -4.32 -25.14
N LYS A 293 -20.22 -3.54 -24.07
CA LYS A 293 -19.54 -4.03 -22.86
C LYS A 293 -20.30 -5.18 -22.19
N MET A 294 -21.63 -5.14 -22.15
CA MET A 294 -22.44 -6.26 -21.65
C MET A 294 -22.20 -7.54 -22.48
N GLY A 295 -22.14 -7.43 -23.81
CA GLY A 295 -21.85 -8.55 -24.69
C GLY A 295 -20.43 -9.10 -24.54
N LEU A 296 -19.45 -8.22 -24.33
CA LEU A 296 -18.07 -8.60 -24.04
C LEU A 296 -17.96 -9.31 -22.69
N ALA A 297 -18.67 -8.84 -21.66
CA ALA A 297 -18.66 -9.46 -20.33
C ALA A 297 -19.24 -10.87 -20.38
N ASP A 298 -20.36 -11.06 -21.07
CA ASP A 298 -20.96 -12.38 -21.28
C ASP A 298 -20.07 -13.31 -22.11
N LYS A 299 -19.36 -12.77 -23.10
CA LYS A 299 -18.37 -13.53 -23.88
C LYS A 299 -17.19 -13.98 -23.02
N ALA A 300 -16.67 -13.11 -22.16
CA ALA A 300 -15.58 -13.42 -21.23
C ALA A 300 -15.99 -14.53 -20.24
N ALA A 301 -17.18 -14.41 -19.64
CA ALA A 301 -17.73 -15.44 -18.76
C ALA A 301 -17.94 -16.79 -19.47
N ASN A 302 -18.41 -16.79 -20.72
CA ASN A 302 -18.54 -18.02 -21.52
C ASN A 302 -17.17 -18.67 -21.82
N ALA A 303 -16.11 -17.87 -21.92
CA ALA A 303 -14.72 -18.33 -22.04
C ALA A 303 -14.10 -18.76 -20.69
N LYS A 304 -14.86 -18.68 -19.58
CA LYS A 304 -14.39 -18.84 -18.19
C LYS A 304 -13.35 -17.81 -17.75
N ASP A 305 -13.26 -16.69 -18.46
CA ASP A 305 -12.47 -15.54 -18.06
C ASP A 305 -13.36 -14.59 -17.23
N PHE A 306 -13.66 -15.03 -16.01
CA PHE A 306 -14.56 -14.30 -15.11
C PHE A 306 -13.92 -13.01 -14.59
N ALA A 307 -12.58 -12.93 -14.52
CA ALA A 307 -11.87 -11.71 -14.13
C ALA A 307 -12.12 -10.58 -15.14
N GLU A 308 -11.99 -10.86 -16.45
CA GLU A 308 -12.31 -9.88 -17.49
C GLU A 308 -13.81 -9.55 -17.50
N GLY A 309 -14.67 -10.54 -17.29
CA GLY A 309 -16.11 -10.32 -17.15
C GLY A 309 -16.45 -9.34 -16.01
N ILE A 310 -15.82 -9.48 -14.85
CA ILE A 310 -15.99 -8.59 -13.69
C ILE A 310 -15.49 -7.17 -14.02
N ARG A 311 -14.30 -7.06 -14.61
CA ARG A 311 -13.71 -5.77 -15.04
C ARG A 311 -14.65 -4.99 -15.96
N LEU A 312 -15.25 -5.67 -16.95
CA LEU A 312 -16.21 -5.06 -17.87
C LEU A 312 -17.50 -4.60 -17.18
N TYR A 313 -17.97 -5.33 -16.17
CA TYR A 313 -19.12 -4.88 -15.37
C TYR A 313 -18.79 -3.69 -14.45
N GLU A 314 -17.55 -3.57 -13.97
CA GLU A 314 -17.10 -2.42 -13.20
C GLU A 314 -17.04 -1.17 -14.07
N GLU A 315 -16.52 -1.26 -15.30
CA GLU A 315 -16.58 -0.17 -16.28
C GLU A 315 -18.04 0.22 -16.60
N LEU A 316 -18.95 -0.75 -16.69
CA LEU A 316 -20.37 -0.50 -16.87
C LEU A 316 -21.00 0.22 -15.67
N ARG A 317 -20.59 -0.11 -14.44
CA ARG A 317 -21.01 0.61 -13.23
C ARG A 317 -20.54 2.06 -13.28
N GLU A 318 -19.27 2.29 -13.60
CA GLU A 318 -18.70 3.62 -13.73
C GLU A 318 -19.41 4.45 -14.80
N LEU A 319 -19.73 3.84 -15.96
CA LEU A 319 -20.48 4.48 -17.04
C LEU A 319 -21.91 4.88 -16.62
N LEU A 320 -22.53 4.12 -15.71
CA LEU A 320 -23.85 4.45 -15.16
C LEU A 320 -23.79 5.55 -14.10
N GLU A 321 -22.75 5.57 -13.26
CA GLU A 321 -22.57 6.57 -12.20
C GLU A 321 -22.08 7.91 -12.77
N ASN A 322 -21.19 7.86 -13.75
CA ASN A 322 -20.55 9.01 -14.40
C ASN A 322 -20.79 8.98 -15.91
N PRO A 323 -22.03 9.23 -16.37
CA PRO A 323 -22.34 9.19 -17.79
C PRO A 323 -21.51 10.25 -18.54
N PRO A 324 -20.90 9.91 -19.69
CA PRO A 324 -20.11 10.87 -20.46
C PRO A 324 -20.99 12.06 -20.84
N PRO A 325 -20.46 13.30 -20.85
CA PRO A 325 -21.24 14.47 -21.22
C PRO A 325 -21.84 14.26 -22.61
N ALA A 326 -23.11 14.66 -22.77
CA ALA A 326 -23.77 14.57 -24.07
C ALA A 326 -22.91 15.31 -25.12
N PRO A 327 -22.64 14.70 -26.29
CA PRO A 327 -21.85 15.35 -27.32
C PRO A 327 -22.47 16.70 -27.64
N THR A 328 -21.70 17.77 -27.43
CA THR A 328 -22.15 19.14 -27.68
C THR A 328 -22.39 19.28 -29.17
N GLN A 329 -23.66 19.21 -29.59
CA GLN A 329 -24.02 19.37 -30.98
C GLN A 329 -23.56 20.75 -31.44
N PRO A 330 -22.68 20.83 -32.46
CA PRO A 330 -22.26 22.12 -32.98
C PRO A 330 -23.48 22.82 -33.59
N THR A 331 -23.75 24.03 -33.11
CA THR A 331 -24.83 24.91 -33.57
C THR A 331 -24.49 25.42 -34.98
N GLN A 332 -24.69 24.59 -36.00
CA GLN A 332 -24.48 25.01 -37.39
C GLN A 332 -25.75 25.64 -37.96
N THR A 333 -25.78 26.97 -37.88
CA THR A 333 -26.61 27.82 -38.74
C THR A 333 -25.81 28.10 -40.01
N SER A 334 -26.11 27.43 -41.14
CA SER A 334 -25.98 27.99 -42.50
C SER A 334 -26.41 27.02 -43.61
N ALA A 335 -27.34 27.52 -44.43
CA ALA A 335 -27.55 27.32 -45.87
C ALA A 335 -27.57 25.89 -46.48
N ARG A 336 -28.80 25.46 -46.76
CA ARG A 336 -29.27 24.40 -47.67
C ARG A 336 -28.37 24.08 -48.88
N THR A 337 -27.76 22.91 -48.81
CA THR A 337 -27.72 21.90 -49.88
C THR A 337 -28.46 20.67 -49.33
N PRO A 338 -29.24 19.88 -50.10
CA PRO A 338 -29.97 18.73 -49.54
C PRO A 338 -28.96 17.65 -49.13
N LEU A 339 -28.49 17.73 -47.89
CA LEU A 339 -27.78 16.65 -47.22
C LEU A 339 -28.79 15.52 -47.02
N GLN A 340 -28.63 14.44 -47.78
CA GLN A 340 -29.22 13.16 -47.42
C GLN A 340 -28.80 12.85 -45.99
N SER A 341 -29.77 12.54 -45.13
CA SER A 341 -29.50 12.31 -43.71
C SER A 341 -28.58 11.09 -43.56
N ASN A 342 -27.81 11.02 -42.48
CA ASN A 342 -27.02 9.82 -42.18
C ASN A 342 -27.91 8.57 -42.04
N GLU A 343 -29.19 8.73 -41.69
CA GLU A 343 -30.18 7.64 -41.73
C GLU A 343 -30.42 7.14 -43.16
N ASP A 344 -30.58 8.04 -44.14
CA ASP A 344 -30.76 7.66 -45.55
C ASP A 344 -29.52 6.92 -46.08
N LYS A 345 -28.31 7.37 -45.70
CA LYS A 345 -27.05 6.73 -46.09
C LYS A 345 -26.88 5.33 -45.46
N LEU A 346 -27.27 5.17 -44.20
CA LEU A 346 -27.27 3.88 -43.50
C LEU A 346 -28.27 2.91 -44.13
N LEU A 347 -29.46 3.40 -44.48
CA LEU A 347 -30.51 2.59 -45.09
C LEU A 347 -30.08 2.11 -46.49
N ALA A 348 -29.47 3.00 -47.29
CA ALA A 348 -28.87 2.67 -48.58
C ALA A 348 -27.75 1.63 -48.46
N PHE A 349 -26.84 1.77 -47.48
CA PHE A 349 -25.79 0.79 -47.22
C PHE A 349 -26.36 -0.60 -46.88
N ASN A 350 -27.34 -0.66 -45.98
CA ASN A 350 -27.97 -1.92 -45.56
C ASN A 350 -28.72 -2.60 -46.71
N GLU A 351 -29.40 -1.83 -47.57
CA GLU A 351 -30.05 -2.37 -48.76
C GLU A 351 -29.04 -2.98 -49.74
N ARG A 352 -27.91 -2.30 -50.00
CA ARG A 352 -26.84 -2.82 -50.86
C ARG A 352 -26.18 -4.06 -50.27
N LEU A 353 -25.86 -4.05 -48.98
CA LEU A 353 -25.30 -5.19 -48.28
C LEU A 353 -26.22 -6.41 -48.40
N LYS A 354 -27.53 -6.23 -48.18
CA LYS A 354 -28.54 -7.29 -48.33
C LYS A 354 -28.63 -7.82 -49.77
N ALA A 355 -28.49 -6.96 -50.77
CA ALA A 355 -28.50 -7.35 -52.18
C ALA A 355 -27.25 -8.16 -52.60
N LEU A 356 -26.09 -7.91 -51.98
CA LEU A 356 -24.83 -8.62 -52.28
C LEU A 356 -24.73 -9.99 -51.61
N MET A 357 -25.41 -10.22 -50.48
CA MET A 357 -25.32 -11.47 -49.73
C MET A 357 -25.68 -12.75 -50.52
N PRO A 358 -26.73 -12.79 -51.36
CA PRO A 358 -27.01 -13.95 -52.22
C PRO A 358 -25.90 -14.23 -53.24
N GLN A 359 -25.30 -13.18 -53.83
CA GLN A 359 -24.22 -13.31 -54.81
C GLN A 359 -22.95 -13.85 -54.15
N LEU A 360 -22.62 -13.35 -52.96
CA LEU A 360 -21.50 -13.87 -52.17
C LEU A 360 -21.65 -15.36 -51.86
N LYS A 361 -22.87 -15.81 -51.54
CA LYS A 361 -23.16 -17.24 -51.31
C LYS A 361 -22.94 -18.09 -52.56
N SER A 362 -23.28 -17.59 -53.75
CA SER A 362 -23.10 -18.35 -54.99
C SER A 362 -21.64 -18.55 -55.40
N VAL A 363 -20.72 -17.73 -54.90
CA VAL A 363 -19.28 -17.83 -55.20
C VAL A 363 -18.44 -18.22 -53.98
N ALA A 364 -19.08 -18.68 -52.90
CA ALA A 364 -18.41 -19.05 -51.66
C ALA A 364 -17.39 -20.18 -51.90
N GLY A 365 -16.15 -20.00 -51.41
CA GLY A 365 -15.06 -20.94 -51.63
C GLY A 365 -14.30 -20.73 -52.94
N THR A 366 -14.58 -19.67 -53.69
CA THR A 366 -13.71 -19.18 -54.77
C THR A 366 -12.83 -18.04 -54.25
N PRO A 367 -11.63 -17.82 -54.83
CA PRO A 367 -10.76 -16.70 -54.44
C PRO A 367 -11.46 -15.33 -54.54
N ALA A 368 -12.33 -15.16 -55.55
CA ALA A 368 -13.13 -13.95 -55.72
C ALA A 368 -14.19 -13.80 -54.62
N GLY A 369 -14.83 -14.90 -54.20
CA GLY A 369 -15.77 -14.90 -53.08
C GLY A 369 -15.12 -14.55 -51.74
N ASP A 370 -13.91 -15.05 -51.49
CA ASP A 370 -13.18 -14.76 -50.25
C ASP A 370 -12.69 -13.30 -50.23
N ALA A 371 -12.19 -12.78 -51.35
CA ALA A 371 -11.83 -11.37 -51.49
C ALA A 371 -13.04 -10.43 -51.33
N ALA A 372 -14.18 -10.77 -51.95
CA ALA A 372 -15.42 -10.00 -51.81
C ALA A 372 -15.95 -10.03 -50.36
N ARG A 373 -15.83 -11.17 -49.67
CA ARG A 373 -16.19 -11.30 -48.26
C ARG A 373 -15.34 -10.41 -47.36
N LEU A 374 -14.04 -10.32 -47.63
CA LEU A 374 -13.13 -9.43 -46.91
C LEU A 374 -13.58 -7.97 -47.07
N LYS A 375 -13.84 -7.52 -48.30
CA LYS A 375 -14.30 -6.16 -48.59
C LYS A 375 -15.64 -5.82 -47.95
N LEU A 376 -16.59 -6.77 -47.93
CA LEU A 376 -17.85 -6.62 -47.20
C LEU A 376 -17.64 -6.46 -45.70
N SER A 377 -16.68 -7.18 -45.11
CA SER A 377 -16.35 -7.07 -43.69
C SER A 377 -15.70 -5.73 -43.34
N GLU A 378 -14.79 -5.24 -44.19
CA GLU A 378 -14.16 -3.92 -44.08
C GLU A 378 -15.22 -2.81 -44.20
N GLY A 379 -16.12 -2.91 -45.19
CA GLY A 379 -17.23 -1.97 -45.36
C GLY A 379 -18.12 -1.89 -44.12
N GLY A 380 -18.37 -3.02 -43.45
CA GLY A 380 -19.09 -3.05 -42.17
C GLY A 380 -18.37 -2.32 -41.03
N VAL A 381 -17.03 -2.29 -41.01
CA VAL A 381 -16.24 -1.52 -40.04
C VAL A 381 -16.41 -0.02 -40.29
N PHE A 382 -16.33 0.44 -41.53
CA PHE A 382 -16.50 1.85 -41.88
C PHE A 382 -17.94 2.34 -41.68
N ALA A 383 -18.95 1.49 -41.96
CA ALA A 383 -20.34 1.81 -41.67
C ALA A 383 -20.60 2.03 -40.17
N ARG A 384 -19.95 1.26 -39.28
CA ARG A 384 -20.01 1.49 -37.82
C ARG A 384 -19.39 2.82 -37.39
N LYS A 385 -18.40 3.31 -38.14
CA LYS A 385 -17.79 4.64 -37.96
C LYS A 385 -18.58 5.77 -38.62
N GLN A 386 -19.77 5.49 -39.18
CA GLN A 386 -20.60 6.40 -39.96
C GLN A 386 -19.92 6.97 -41.22
N ASP A 387 -18.84 6.34 -41.69
CA ASP A 387 -18.20 6.67 -42.96
C ASP A 387 -18.83 5.86 -44.09
N PHE A 388 -20.07 6.24 -44.43
CA PHE A 388 -20.86 5.53 -45.43
C PHE A 388 -20.34 5.72 -46.85
N ASP A 389 -19.56 6.76 -47.11
CA ASP A 389 -18.99 7.00 -48.43
C ASP A 389 -17.87 5.98 -48.69
N THR A 390 -16.97 5.77 -47.73
CA THR A 390 -15.95 4.70 -47.78
C THR A 390 -16.58 3.30 -47.74
N ALA A 391 -17.60 3.10 -46.88
CA ALA A 391 -18.28 1.81 -46.79
C ALA A 391 -18.97 1.42 -48.11
N ASN A 392 -19.61 2.37 -48.80
CA ASN A 392 -20.22 2.12 -50.11
C ASN A 392 -19.19 1.85 -51.21
N ALA A 393 -18.03 2.53 -51.20
CA ALA A 393 -16.94 2.24 -52.13
C ALA A 393 -16.41 0.79 -51.97
N LEU A 394 -16.32 0.30 -50.72
CA LEU A 394 -15.93 -1.10 -50.47
C LEU A 394 -17.01 -2.10 -50.91
N LEU A 395 -18.30 -1.72 -50.86
CA LEU A 395 -19.38 -2.52 -51.46
C LEU A 395 -19.27 -2.54 -52.99
N ASP A 396 -18.87 -1.44 -53.64
CA ASP A 396 -18.63 -1.38 -55.09
C ASP A 396 -17.49 -2.32 -55.50
N GLU A 397 -16.39 -2.32 -54.74
CA GLU A 397 -15.26 -3.23 -54.95
C GLU A 397 -15.69 -4.70 -54.77
N ALA A 398 -16.46 -5.00 -53.72
CA ALA A 398 -16.99 -6.34 -53.49
C ALA A 398 -17.91 -6.79 -54.64
N GLU A 399 -18.80 -5.91 -55.10
CA GLU A 399 -19.68 -6.17 -56.25
C GLU A 399 -18.87 -6.40 -57.54
N GLN A 400 -17.80 -5.65 -57.75
CA GLN A 400 -16.93 -5.79 -58.92
C GLN A 400 -16.16 -7.11 -58.90
N LEU A 401 -15.66 -7.54 -57.73
CA LEU A 401 -15.04 -8.85 -57.54
C LEU A 401 -16.04 -9.98 -57.82
N LEU A 402 -17.28 -9.85 -57.35
CA LEU A 402 -18.35 -10.81 -57.60
C LEU A 402 -18.76 -10.88 -59.08
N LYS A 403 -18.78 -9.75 -59.80
CA LYS A 403 -19.05 -9.70 -61.25
C LYS A 403 -17.91 -10.24 -62.11
N SER A 404 -16.67 -10.08 -61.64
CA SER A 404 -15.47 -10.53 -62.35
C SER A 404 -15.18 -12.00 -62.11
N ALA A 405 -15.86 -12.64 -61.16
CA ALA A 405 -15.77 -14.07 -60.96
C ALA A 405 -16.35 -14.78 -62.20
N PRO A 406 -15.54 -15.56 -62.95
CA PRO A 406 -16.05 -16.31 -64.09
C PRO A 406 -17.13 -17.26 -63.58
N VAL A 407 -18.35 -17.11 -64.10
CA VAL A 407 -19.45 -18.06 -63.95
C VAL A 407 -19.08 -19.28 -64.80
N GLY A 408 -18.08 -20.02 -64.36
CA GLY A 408 -17.53 -21.19 -65.03
C GLY A 408 -17.94 -22.45 -64.29
N ASP A 409 -18.46 -23.41 -65.05
CA ASP A 409 -18.92 -24.73 -64.64
C ASP A 409 -18.12 -25.32 -63.47
N THR A 410 -18.86 -25.74 -62.45
CA THR A 410 -18.41 -26.53 -61.31
C THR A 410 -17.41 -27.61 -61.72
N PRO A 411 -16.14 -27.53 -61.29
CA PRO A 411 -15.26 -28.69 -61.23
C PRO A 411 -15.67 -29.49 -59.99
N GLN A 412 -16.43 -30.54 -60.26
CA GLN A 412 -16.70 -31.63 -59.36
C GLN A 412 -15.41 -32.42 -59.09
N ASP A 413 -15.19 -32.77 -57.82
CA ASP A 413 -14.22 -33.76 -57.31
C ASP A 413 -12.73 -33.54 -57.58
N ALA A 414 -12.12 -32.62 -56.81
CA ALA A 414 -10.78 -32.86 -56.29
C ALA A 414 -10.91 -33.20 -54.79
N PRO A 415 -10.26 -34.26 -54.29
CA PRO A 415 -10.38 -34.69 -52.90
C PRO A 415 -9.96 -33.53 -52.00
N LYS A 416 -10.92 -33.05 -51.21
CA LYS A 416 -10.71 -32.04 -50.18
C LYS A 416 -9.83 -32.67 -49.10
N VAL A 417 -8.51 -32.61 -49.31
CA VAL A 417 -7.53 -32.97 -48.27
C VAL A 417 -7.83 -32.03 -47.11
N ASP A 418 -8.16 -32.60 -45.96
CA ASP A 418 -8.53 -31.85 -44.77
C ASP A 418 -7.33 -31.00 -44.32
N ALA A 419 -7.34 -29.71 -44.68
CA ALA A 419 -6.23 -28.78 -44.41
C ALA A 419 -5.90 -28.71 -42.91
N SER A 420 -6.91 -28.92 -42.05
CA SER A 420 -6.72 -29.03 -40.61
C SER A 420 -5.91 -30.28 -40.24
N ALA A 421 -6.18 -31.41 -40.89
CA ALA A 421 -5.40 -32.63 -40.70
C ALA A 421 -3.95 -32.45 -41.15
N ALA A 422 -3.73 -31.81 -42.31
CA ALA A 422 -2.39 -31.54 -42.85
C ALA A 422 -1.56 -30.61 -41.92
N PHE A 423 -2.18 -29.57 -41.37
CA PHE A 423 -1.53 -28.69 -40.38
C PHE A 423 -1.15 -29.45 -39.11
N ASN A 424 -2.08 -30.21 -38.53
CA ASN A 424 -1.85 -30.93 -37.27
C ASN A 424 -0.77 -32.02 -37.43
N GLU A 425 -0.74 -32.70 -38.58
CA GLU A 425 0.29 -33.68 -38.90
C GLU A 425 1.67 -33.02 -38.96
N ARG A 426 1.78 -31.86 -39.64
CA ARG A 426 3.04 -31.11 -39.75
C ARG A 426 3.53 -30.55 -38.41
N LEU A 427 2.64 -29.93 -37.63
CA LEU A 427 2.98 -29.42 -36.31
C LEU A 427 3.46 -30.56 -35.39
N LYS A 428 2.77 -31.71 -35.41
CA LYS A 428 3.17 -32.89 -34.64
C LYS A 428 4.55 -33.42 -35.03
N ALA A 429 4.90 -33.36 -36.32
CA ALA A 429 6.22 -33.75 -36.81
C ALA A 429 7.34 -32.78 -36.36
N LEU A 430 7.02 -31.50 -36.18
CA LEU A 430 7.98 -30.47 -35.77
C LEU A 430 8.21 -30.39 -34.26
N LEU A 431 7.23 -30.76 -33.44
CA LEU A 431 7.33 -30.65 -31.97
C LEU A 431 8.58 -31.32 -31.36
N PRO A 432 8.98 -32.56 -31.75
CA PRO A 432 10.21 -33.16 -31.24
C PRO A 432 11.45 -32.33 -31.59
N ARG A 433 11.53 -31.79 -32.81
CA ARG A 433 12.67 -30.98 -33.28
C ARG A 433 12.76 -29.63 -32.55
N ILE A 434 11.62 -28.99 -32.30
CA ILE A 434 11.53 -27.77 -31.49
C ILE A 434 12.02 -28.05 -30.07
N LYS A 435 11.62 -29.18 -29.48
CA LYS A 435 12.05 -29.59 -28.14
C LYS A 435 13.55 -29.87 -28.06
N ASP A 436 14.12 -30.52 -29.07
CA ASP A 436 15.56 -30.82 -29.15
C ASP A 436 16.42 -29.58 -29.42
N ALA A 437 15.82 -28.54 -29.99
CA ALA A 437 16.44 -27.23 -30.21
C ALA A 437 16.35 -26.31 -28.98
N ALA A 438 15.64 -26.70 -27.92
CA ALA A 438 15.55 -25.90 -26.69
C ALA A 438 16.95 -25.62 -26.12
N GLY A 439 17.28 -24.33 -25.96
CA GLY A 439 18.61 -23.88 -25.50
C GLY A 439 19.65 -23.68 -26.61
N ARG A 440 19.31 -23.86 -27.89
CA ARG A 440 20.16 -23.49 -29.04
C ARG A 440 19.78 -22.11 -29.59
N PRO A 441 20.70 -21.38 -30.25
CA PRO A 441 20.34 -20.21 -31.03
C PRO A 441 19.26 -20.57 -32.07
N GLY A 442 18.13 -19.85 -32.05
CA GLY A 442 16.97 -20.12 -32.92
C GLY A 442 15.91 -21.10 -32.36
N GLY A 443 16.19 -21.81 -31.25
CA GLY A 443 15.24 -22.75 -30.64
C GLY A 443 14.04 -22.06 -29.98
N GLU A 444 14.26 -20.93 -29.31
CA GLU A 444 13.18 -20.13 -28.71
C GLU A 444 12.32 -19.46 -29.79
N ASP A 445 12.93 -18.93 -30.86
CA ASP A 445 12.21 -18.32 -31.98
C ASP A 445 11.34 -19.35 -32.71
N ALA A 446 11.85 -20.57 -32.93
CA ALA A 446 11.09 -21.68 -33.50
C ALA A 446 9.89 -22.08 -32.62
N ARG A 447 10.02 -22.03 -31.30
CA ARG A 447 8.93 -22.31 -30.37
C ARG A 447 7.85 -21.22 -30.39
N LEU A 448 8.26 -19.95 -30.46
CA LEU A 448 7.35 -18.81 -30.57
C LEU A 448 6.51 -18.89 -31.85
N LYS A 449 7.17 -19.07 -33.00
CA LYS A 449 6.53 -19.16 -34.32
C LYS A 449 5.57 -20.34 -34.44
N ALA A 450 5.90 -21.50 -33.85
CA ALA A 450 4.99 -22.64 -33.79
C ALA A 450 3.72 -22.35 -32.97
N SER A 451 3.82 -21.50 -31.94
CA SER A 451 2.67 -21.08 -31.14
C SER A 451 1.76 -20.10 -31.90
N GLU A 452 2.35 -19.17 -32.65
CA GLU A 452 1.64 -18.25 -33.56
C GLU A 452 0.90 -19.01 -34.67
N ALA A 453 1.52 -20.01 -35.28
CA ALA A 453 0.90 -20.87 -36.28
C ALA A 453 -0.39 -21.53 -35.75
N GLY A 454 -0.40 -21.94 -34.47
CA GLY A 454 -1.59 -22.47 -33.80
C GLY A 454 -2.72 -21.45 -33.64
N VAL A 455 -2.42 -20.15 -33.53
CA VAL A 455 -3.43 -19.08 -33.49
C VAL A 455 -4.11 -18.93 -34.86
N PHE A 456 -3.34 -18.95 -35.95
CA PHE A 456 -3.88 -18.85 -37.32
C PHE A 456 -4.69 -20.09 -37.72
N ALA A 457 -4.23 -21.29 -37.36
CA ALA A 457 -4.99 -22.52 -37.58
C ALA A 457 -6.37 -22.51 -36.89
N ARG A 458 -6.48 -21.94 -35.68
CA ARG A 458 -7.77 -21.77 -35.00
C ARG A 458 -8.72 -20.81 -35.73
N LYS A 459 -8.18 -19.87 -36.51
CA LYS A 459 -8.94 -18.96 -37.38
C LYS A 459 -9.27 -19.57 -38.76
N GLN A 460 -8.89 -20.83 -38.99
CA GLN A 460 -8.97 -21.52 -40.28
C GLN A 460 -8.15 -20.86 -41.40
N ASP A 461 -7.16 -20.04 -41.05
CA ASP A 461 -6.20 -19.47 -42.00
C ASP A 461 -4.98 -20.41 -42.09
N PHE A 462 -5.17 -21.52 -42.80
CA PHE A 462 -4.16 -22.57 -42.89
C PHE A 462 -2.97 -22.18 -43.76
N ASP A 463 -3.13 -21.22 -44.67
CA ASP A 463 -2.04 -20.73 -45.52
C ASP A 463 -1.02 -19.96 -44.67
N GLN A 464 -1.47 -19.03 -43.82
CA GLN A 464 -0.58 -18.34 -42.89
C GLN A 464 0.00 -19.29 -41.83
N ALA A 465 -0.80 -20.24 -41.34
CA ALA A 465 -0.33 -21.23 -40.39
C ALA A 465 0.78 -22.11 -40.98
N HIS A 466 0.67 -22.53 -42.25
CA HIS A 466 1.69 -23.30 -42.94
C HIS A 466 2.96 -22.48 -43.22
N ALA A 467 2.84 -21.21 -43.59
CA ALA A 467 3.98 -20.32 -43.80
C ALA A 467 4.82 -20.16 -42.52
N LEU A 468 4.17 -20.01 -41.35
CA LEU A 468 4.89 -19.96 -40.07
C LEU A 468 5.58 -21.29 -39.72
N LEU A 469 5.00 -22.44 -40.11
CA LEU A 469 5.67 -23.73 -39.94
C LEU A 469 6.87 -23.90 -40.90
N ASP A 470 6.86 -23.28 -42.08
CA ASP A 470 8.03 -23.22 -42.97
C ASP A 470 9.18 -22.42 -42.32
N GLU A 471 8.88 -21.29 -41.68
CA GLU A 471 9.86 -20.50 -40.92
C GLU A 471 10.45 -21.30 -39.74
N VAL A 472 9.60 -22.05 -39.03
CA VAL A 472 10.05 -22.97 -37.96
C VAL A 472 10.99 -24.03 -38.52
N GLU A 473 10.65 -24.64 -39.66
CA GLU A 473 11.52 -25.60 -40.33
C GLU A 473 12.85 -24.99 -40.77
N GLN A 474 12.83 -23.75 -41.27
CA GLN A 474 14.03 -23.02 -41.69
C GLN A 474 14.94 -22.70 -40.50
N LEU A 475 14.38 -22.22 -39.39
CA LEU A 475 15.12 -21.96 -38.13
C LEU A 475 15.74 -23.25 -37.58
N LEU A 476 15.04 -24.39 -37.70
CA LEU A 476 15.53 -25.69 -37.26
C LEU A 476 16.47 -26.39 -38.28
N ALA A 477 16.54 -25.90 -39.52
CA ALA A 477 17.39 -26.42 -40.59
C ALA A 477 18.69 -25.62 -40.76
N ALA A 478 18.76 -24.41 -40.19
CA ALA A 478 19.98 -23.61 -40.20
C ALA A 478 21.15 -24.45 -39.65
N PRO A 479 22.20 -24.70 -40.46
CA PRO A 479 23.34 -25.51 -40.02
C PRO A 479 23.98 -24.83 -38.82
N VAL A 480 24.24 -25.63 -37.77
CA VAL A 480 24.95 -25.18 -36.58
C VAL A 480 26.36 -24.77 -37.01
N GLU A 481 26.52 -23.50 -37.35
CA GLU A 481 27.79 -22.92 -37.70
C GLU A 481 28.68 -23.00 -36.44
N PRO A 482 29.86 -23.64 -36.51
CA PRO A 482 30.74 -23.73 -35.35
C PRO A 482 31.04 -22.30 -34.86
N PRO A 483 30.88 -22.03 -33.56
CA PRO A 483 30.81 -20.67 -33.06
C PRO A 483 32.08 -19.88 -33.38
N ALA A 484 31.90 -18.79 -34.13
CA ALA A 484 32.89 -17.73 -34.27
C ALA A 484 33.19 -17.11 -32.88
N PRO A 485 34.42 -16.62 -32.64
CA PRO A 485 35.07 -16.56 -31.31
C PRO A 485 34.58 -15.45 -30.36
N GLU A 486 33.41 -14.87 -30.54
CA GLU A 486 32.92 -13.79 -29.67
C GLU A 486 32.14 -14.29 -28.44
N THR A 487 31.90 -15.59 -28.33
CA THR A 487 31.22 -16.20 -27.16
C THR A 487 32.19 -16.81 -26.12
N ARG A 488 33.51 -16.75 -26.35
CA ARG A 488 34.50 -17.36 -25.42
C ARG A 488 34.60 -16.64 -24.07
N GLN A 489 34.36 -15.33 -24.01
CA GLN A 489 34.51 -14.59 -22.75
C GLN A 489 33.47 -14.97 -21.68
N ARG A 490 32.28 -15.45 -22.07
CA ARG A 490 31.20 -15.76 -21.12
C ARG A 490 31.25 -17.18 -20.54
N THR A 491 31.86 -18.12 -21.25
CA THR A 491 32.12 -19.48 -20.71
C THR A 491 33.33 -19.50 -19.79
N ASP A 492 34.30 -18.63 -20.02
CA ASP A 492 35.53 -18.56 -19.22
C ASP A 492 35.27 -17.98 -17.82
N ALA A 493 34.41 -16.96 -17.69
CA ALA A 493 34.06 -16.35 -16.40
C ALA A 493 33.45 -17.34 -15.39
N GLY A 494 32.60 -18.27 -15.86
CA GLY A 494 32.01 -19.29 -15.00
C GLY A 494 33.04 -20.31 -14.49
N VAL A 495 34.05 -20.63 -15.31
CA VAL A 495 35.16 -21.52 -14.92
C VAL A 495 36.06 -20.81 -13.90
N GLU A 496 36.41 -19.55 -14.15
CA GLU A 496 37.25 -18.74 -13.26
C GLU A 496 36.62 -18.58 -11.86
N ILE A 497 35.33 -18.24 -11.78
CA ILE A 497 34.60 -18.10 -10.50
C ILE A 497 34.56 -19.43 -9.74
N THR A 498 34.37 -20.54 -10.45
CA THR A 498 34.33 -21.88 -9.83
C THR A 498 35.72 -22.28 -9.31
N GLU A 499 36.79 -21.96 -10.04
CA GLU A 499 38.17 -22.18 -9.60
C GLU A 499 38.54 -21.31 -8.39
N ARG A 500 38.16 -20.02 -8.39
CA ARG A 500 38.35 -19.11 -7.25
C ARG A 500 37.61 -19.60 -6.00
N LEU A 501 36.33 -19.96 -6.12
CA LEU A 501 35.56 -20.56 -5.02
C LEU A 501 36.27 -21.78 -4.44
N LYS A 502 36.75 -22.68 -5.30
CA LYS A 502 37.48 -23.89 -4.87
C LYS A 502 38.81 -23.56 -4.19
N GLY A 503 39.51 -22.52 -4.65
CA GLY A 503 40.76 -22.03 -4.06
C GLY A 503 40.61 -21.40 -2.68
N LEU A 504 39.46 -20.81 -2.38
CA LEU A 504 39.18 -20.16 -1.08
C LEU A 504 38.69 -21.13 0.01
N MET A 505 38.15 -22.30 -0.37
CA MET A 505 37.63 -23.30 0.58
C MET A 505 38.65 -23.84 1.61
N PRO A 506 39.93 -24.09 1.28
CA PRO A 506 40.93 -24.48 2.27
C PRO A 506 41.17 -23.40 3.32
N ARG A 507 41.24 -22.13 2.92
CA ARG A 507 41.42 -20.98 3.84
C ARG A 507 40.20 -20.79 4.73
N LEU A 508 39.01 -20.97 4.18
CA LEU A 508 37.76 -20.97 4.95
C LEU A 508 37.78 -22.04 6.05
N LYS A 509 38.34 -23.22 5.76
CA LYS A 509 38.47 -24.31 6.74
C LYS A 509 39.46 -23.98 7.85
N GLU A 510 40.52 -23.22 7.57
CA GLU A 510 41.48 -22.75 8.58
C GLU A 510 40.87 -21.69 9.51
N LEU A 511 39.94 -20.88 9.01
CA LEU A 511 39.22 -19.85 9.77
C LEU A 511 37.92 -20.35 10.41
N ALA A 512 37.60 -21.63 10.30
CA ALA A 512 36.35 -22.19 10.81
C ALA A 512 36.23 -21.99 12.33
N GLY A 513 35.09 -21.42 12.77
CA GLY A 513 34.84 -21.10 14.17
C GLY A 513 35.35 -19.73 14.63
N THR A 514 35.84 -18.90 13.71
CA THR A 514 36.09 -17.47 13.94
C THR A 514 34.98 -16.62 13.32
N PRO A 515 34.68 -15.41 13.84
CA PRO A 515 33.69 -14.52 13.23
C PRO A 515 34.01 -14.19 11.77
N GLN A 516 35.29 -13.99 11.45
CA GLN A 516 35.76 -13.75 10.08
C GLN A 516 35.52 -14.97 9.17
N GLY A 517 35.67 -16.18 9.70
CA GLY A 517 35.36 -17.42 8.97
C GLY A 517 33.87 -17.56 8.67
N ASP A 518 32.98 -17.12 9.56
CA ASP A 518 31.53 -17.17 9.33
C ASP A 518 31.09 -16.15 8.27
N GLU A 519 31.65 -14.94 8.28
CA GLU A 519 31.42 -13.93 7.24
C GLU A 519 31.91 -14.40 5.86
N LEU A 520 33.14 -14.94 5.79
CA LEU A 520 33.68 -15.53 4.57
C LEU A 520 32.83 -16.68 4.06
N ARG A 521 32.30 -17.52 4.96
CA ARG A 521 31.42 -18.64 4.58
C ARG A 521 30.14 -18.14 3.93
N LEU A 522 29.55 -17.07 4.45
CA LEU A 522 28.35 -16.48 3.90
C LEU A 522 28.61 -15.90 2.50
N MET A 523 29.67 -15.09 2.35
CA MET A 523 30.04 -14.49 1.05
C MET A 523 30.32 -15.54 -0.02
N LEU A 524 31.04 -16.62 0.32
CA LEU A 524 31.33 -17.71 -0.62
C LEU A 524 30.07 -18.51 -1.00
N SER A 525 29.14 -18.70 -0.06
CA SER A 525 27.85 -19.35 -0.35
C SER A 525 27.00 -18.52 -1.30
N GLU A 526 26.95 -17.20 -1.09
CA GLU A 526 26.20 -16.26 -1.90
C GLU A 526 26.80 -16.10 -3.31
N ALA A 527 28.12 -15.97 -3.42
CA ALA A 527 28.82 -16.00 -4.71
C ALA A 527 28.51 -17.28 -5.50
N GLY A 528 28.40 -18.42 -4.82
CA GLY A 528 27.97 -19.68 -5.43
C GLY A 528 26.52 -19.69 -5.93
N VAL A 529 25.60 -18.95 -5.28
CA VAL A 529 24.22 -18.76 -5.76
C VAL A 529 24.21 -17.92 -7.04
N PHE A 530 24.93 -16.79 -7.04
CA PHE A 530 25.03 -15.91 -8.22
C PHE A 530 25.70 -16.60 -9.41
N ALA A 531 26.74 -17.39 -9.17
CA ALA A 531 27.37 -18.21 -10.20
C ALA A 531 26.38 -19.21 -10.84
N ARG A 532 25.52 -19.87 -10.04
CA ARG A 532 24.48 -20.78 -10.57
C ARG A 532 23.40 -20.06 -11.38
N LYS A 533 23.11 -18.79 -11.05
CA LYS A 533 22.18 -17.94 -11.81
C LYS A 533 22.81 -17.32 -13.06
N LYS A 534 24.10 -17.56 -13.32
CA LYS A 534 24.90 -16.93 -14.39
C LYS A 534 25.08 -15.42 -14.23
N GLU A 535 24.98 -14.92 -13.01
CA GLU A 535 25.23 -13.51 -12.63
C GLU A 535 26.70 -13.35 -12.22
N PHE A 536 27.60 -13.52 -13.20
CA PHE A 536 29.04 -13.68 -12.96
C PHE A 536 29.72 -12.41 -12.40
N ASP A 537 29.25 -11.22 -12.76
CA ASP A 537 29.82 -9.96 -12.25
C ASP A 537 29.61 -9.81 -10.74
N GLN A 538 28.42 -10.19 -10.24
CA GLN A 538 28.09 -10.13 -8.81
C GLN A 538 28.83 -11.21 -8.02
N ALA A 539 28.93 -12.43 -8.59
CA ALA A 539 29.73 -13.49 -8.01
C ALA A 539 31.23 -13.12 -7.93
N GLY A 540 31.76 -12.45 -8.96
CA GLY A 540 33.13 -11.94 -8.99
C GLY A 540 33.40 -10.90 -7.89
N ALA A 541 32.52 -9.90 -7.75
CA ALA A 541 32.65 -8.86 -6.73
C ALA A 541 32.64 -9.41 -5.29
N LEU A 542 31.80 -10.42 -5.01
CA LEU A 542 31.78 -11.10 -3.71
C LEU A 542 33.08 -11.88 -3.44
N LEU A 543 33.66 -12.50 -4.48
CA LEU A 543 34.93 -13.21 -4.36
C LEU A 543 36.11 -12.24 -4.15
N ASP A 544 36.11 -11.09 -4.81
CA ASP A 544 37.11 -10.04 -4.60
C ASP A 544 37.08 -9.53 -3.15
N ARG A 545 35.89 -9.31 -2.59
CA ARG A 545 35.72 -8.90 -1.19
C ARG A 545 36.16 -9.99 -0.21
N ALA A 546 35.84 -11.25 -0.49
CA ALA A 546 36.30 -12.39 0.30
C ALA A 546 37.84 -12.50 0.27
N GLU A 547 38.47 -12.26 -0.87
CA GLU A 547 39.93 -12.25 -1.01
C GLU A 547 40.58 -11.08 -0.27
N GLN A 548 39.97 -9.88 -0.29
CA GLN A 548 40.43 -8.72 0.48
C GLN A 548 40.37 -8.97 1.99
N LEU A 549 39.27 -9.56 2.49
CA LEU A 549 39.15 -9.95 3.89
C LEU A 549 40.24 -10.97 4.29
N LEU A 550 40.59 -11.89 3.38
CA LEU A 550 41.64 -12.89 3.62
C LEU A 550 43.06 -12.31 3.50
N ALA A 551 43.26 -11.25 2.73
CA ALA A 551 44.55 -10.57 2.58
C ALA A 551 44.93 -9.76 3.84
N GLY A 552 44.01 -9.59 4.79
CA GLY A 552 44.24 -8.77 5.97
C GLY A 552 44.30 -7.27 5.67
N GLU A 553 43.98 -6.87 4.43
CA GLU A 553 43.69 -5.48 4.08
C GLU A 553 42.32 -5.12 4.64
N SER A 554 42.32 -4.84 5.94
CA SER A 554 41.27 -4.10 6.61
C SER A 554 41.13 -2.77 5.88
N ILE A 555 40.04 -2.61 5.13
CA ILE A 555 39.64 -1.33 4.53
C ILE A 555 39.61 -0.32 5.67
N ALA A 556 40.49 0.68 5.60
CA ALA A 556 40.68 1.67 6.64
C ALA A 556 39.39 2.47 6.87
N THR A 557 38.67 2.12 7.92
CA THR A 557 37.67 2.98 8.58
C THR A 557 38.39 4.21 9.16
N PRO A 558 37.83 5.43 9.05
CA PRO A 558 38.43 6.63 9.65
C PRO A 558 38.62 6.46 11.15
N GLU A 559 39.80 6.85 11.64
CA GLU A 559 40.33 6.67 13.00
C GLU A 559 39.30 6.75 14.12
N GLU A 560 39.07 5.62 14.79
CA GLU A 560 38.43 5.58 16.09
C GLU A 560 39.47 5.26 17.18
N SER A 561 39.52 6.19 18.14
CA SER A 561 40.40 6.20 19.30
C SER A 561 40.39 4.87 20.05
N LYS A 562 41.58 4.28 20.15
CA LYS A 562 41.88 3.04 20.87
C LYS A 562 41.54 3.19 22.37
N THR A 563 40.31 2.85 22.72
CA THR A 563 39.84 2.79 24.12
C THR A 563 39.74 1.32 24.52
N THR A 564 40.51 0.95 25.54
CA THR A 564 40.52 -0.38 26.17
C THR A 564 39.10 -0.81 26.55
N ALA A 565 38.66 -1.98 26.07
CA ALA A 565 37.36 -2.57 26.37
C ALA A 565 37.11 -2.66 27.88
N PRO A 566 36.11 -1.94 28.43
CA PRO A 566 35.71 -2.12 29.82
C PRO A 566 34.79 -3.33 29.91
N THR A 567 35.21 -4.36 30.63
CA THR A 567 34.38 -5.49 31.08
C THR A 567 33.39 -5.09 32.19
N GLY A 568 33.01 -3.81 32.25
CA GLY A 568 32.04 -3.28 33.21
C GLY A 568 30.63 -3.45 32.69
N GLU A 569 29.72 -3.83 33.58
CA GLU A 569 28.27 -3.76 33.40
C GLU A 569 27.91 -2.35 32.87
N VAL A 570 27.49 -2.25 31.62
CA VAL A 570 27.18 -0.97 30.98
C VAL A 570 25.83 -0.49 31.52
N ASP A 571 25.79 0.74 32.03
CA ASP A 571 24.58 1.34 32.56
C ASP A 571 23.47 1.38 31.47
N PRO A 572 22.27 0.81 31.72
CA PRO A 572 21.14 0.87 30.80
C PRO A 572 20.78 2.28 30.34
N ASP A 573 21.01 3.30 31.17
CA ASP A 573 20.74 4.69 30.80
C ASP A 573 21.79 5.23 29.81
N GLU A 574 23.04 4.78 29.89
CA GLU A 574 24.09 5.12 28.93
C GLU A 574 23.79 4.52 27.54
N LEU A 575 23.34 3.26 27.50
CA LEU A 575 22.95 2.61 26.25
C LEU A 575 21.76 3.32 25.58
N ARG A 576 20.80 3.82 26.37
CA ARG A 576 19.69 4.63 25.82
C ARG A 576 20.17 5.97 25.27
N GLN A 577 21.09 6.64 25.95
CA GLN A 577 21.67 7.88 25.43
C GLN A 577 22.41 7.65 24.11
N ARG A 578 23.15 6.55 24.00
CA ARG A 578 23.81 6.14 22.74
C ARG A 578 22.79 5.85 21.64
N TRP A 579 21.69 5.18 21.97
CA TRP A 579 20.59 4.92 21.03
C TRP A 579 19.96 6.21 20.52
N ASP A 580 19.60 7.12 21.42
CA ASP A 580 18.99 8.40 21.05
C ASP A 580 19.93 9.27 20.21
N ALA A 581 21.24 9.25 20.52
CA ALA A 581 22.25 9.93 19.72
C ALA A 581 22.36 9.33 18.32
N ALA A 582 22.50 8.00 18.19
CA ALA A 582 22.59 7.32 16.90
C ALA A 582 21.33 7.51 16.04
N ARG A 583 20.13 7.51 16.66
CA ARG A 583 18.87 7.81 15.97
C ARG A 583 18.83 9.23 15.44
N LYS A 584 19.32 10.19 16.23
CA LYS A 584 19.43 11.59 15.79
C LYS A 584 20.41 11.72 14.62
N ASP A 585 21.53 11.02 14.66
CA ASP A 585 22.50 11.01 13.57
C ASP A 585 21.92 10.39 12.29
N LEU A 586 21.11 9.33 12.41
CA LEU A 586 20.36 8.74 11.30
C LEU A 586 19.38 9.75 10.68
N SER A 587 18.61 10.47 11.50
CA SER A 587 17.70 11.53 11.03
C SER A 587 18.45 12.60 10.24
N VAL A 588 19.60 13.07 10.76
CA VAL A 588 20.45 14.06 10.07
C VAL A 588 21.02 13.50 8.75
N ALA A 589 21.40 12.22 8.72
CA ALA A 589 21.90 11.56 7.52
C ALA A 589 20.81 11.43 6.43
N VAL A 590 19.58 11.10 6.81
CA VAL A 590 18.42 11.02 5.91
C VAL A 590 18.09 12.40 5.33
N GLU A 591 17.97 13.44 6.15
CA GLU A 591 17.70 14.81 5.68
C GLU A 591 18.80 15.32 4.75
N ARG A 592 20.07 15.04 5.05
CA ARG A 592 21.19 15.37 4.15
C ARG A 592 21.06 14.67 2.80
N SER A 593 20.68 13.39 2.79
CA SER A 593 20.56 12.58 1.57
C SER A 593 19.37 13.04 0.72
N ILE A 594 18.27 13.43 1.35
CA ILE A 594 17.12 14.07 0.67
C ILE A 594 17.56 15.39 0.02
N GLY A 595 18.34 16.23 0.70
CA GLY A 595 18.88 17.45 0.11
C GLY A 595 19.78 17.20 -1.12
N GLN A 596 20.55 16.10 -1.14
CA GLN A 596 21.32 15.69 -2.32
C GLN A 596 20.41 15.25 -3.48
N LEU A 597 19.37 14.47 -3.17
CA LEU A 597 18.36 14.03 -4.14
C LEU A 597 17.60 15.22 -4.76
N GLU A 598 17.23 16.22 -3.97
CA GLU A 598 16.60 17.46 -4.47
C GLU A 598 17.54 18.29 -5.35
N ALA A 599 18.86 18.24 -5.11
CA ALA A 599 19.83 18.85 -6.00
C ALA A 599 19.89 18.12 -7.34
N LEU A 600 19.86 16.78 -7.34
CA LEU A 600 19.81 15.96 -8.55
C LEU A 600 18.51 16.22 -9.33
N ALA A 601 17.35 16.23 -8.66
CA ALA A 601 16.06 16.50 -9.29
C ALA A 601 16.03 17.85 -10.01
N ARG A 602 16.61 18.90 -9.42
CA ARG A 602 16.71 20.22 -10.08
C ARG A 602 17.54 20.20 -11.36
N VAL A 603 18.62 19.41 -11.40
CA VAL A 603 19.44 19.27 -12.61
C VAL A 603 18.68 18.50 -13.70
N LEU A 604 17.98 17.42 -13.32
CA LEU A 604 17.16 16.64 -14.24
C LEU A 604 15.98 17.44 -14.82
N LEU A 605 15.29 18.22 -13.99
CA LEU A 605 14.19 19.10 -14.43
C LEU A 605 14.64 20.20 -15.40
N ALA A 606 15.90 20.60 -15.35
CA ALA A 606 16.46 21.59 -16.28
C ALA A 606 16.78 21.00 -17.67
N THR A 607 16.69 19.68 -17.84
CA THR A 607 16.88 19.03 -19.13
C THR A 607 15.64 19.14 -20.01
N GLU A 608 15.80 19.01 -21.34
CA GLU A 608 14.67 18.98 -22.30
C GLU A 608 14.07 17.57 -22.48
N ASP A 609 14.61 16.56 -21.81
CA ASP A 609 14.14 15.18 -21.91
C ASP A 609 12.97 14.93 -20.95
N GLN A 610 11.78 14.67 -21.51
CA GLN A 610 10.57 14.40 -20.73
C GLN A 610 10.72 13.19 -19.80
N ASN A 611 11.51 12.18 -20.16
CA ASN A 611 11.72 11.03 -19.28
C ASN A 611 12.55 11.42 -18.06
N LEU A 612 13.58 12.26 -18.23
CA LEU A 612 14.39 12.74 -17.11
C LEU A 612 13.60 13.69 -16.20
N GLN A 613 12.73 14.53 -16.78
CA GLN A 613 11.79 15.34 -16.00
C GLN A 613 10.87 14.46 -15.17
N TRP A 614 10.28 13.40 -15.76
CA TRP A 614 9.43 12.45 -15.03
C TRP A 614 10.20 11.71 -13.92
N VAL A 615 11.44 11.28 -14.19
CA VAL A 615 12.30 10.66 -13.16
C VAL A 615 12.57 11.63 -12.01
N ALA A 616 12.74 12.92 -12.30
CA ALA A 616 12.94 13.94 -11.28
C ALA A 616 11.71 14.16 -10.41
N GLU A 617 10.52 14.20 -11.02
CA GLU A 617 9.25 14.47 -10.31
C GLU A 617 8.77 13.26 -9.51
N GLU A 618 8.77 12.07 -10.13
CA GLU A 618 8.18 10.85 -9.55
C GLU A 618 9.27 9.95 -8.96
N GLY A 619 10.31 9.65 -9.74
CA GLY A 619 11.34 8.68 -9.33
C GLY A 619 12.12 9.12 -8.09
N ILE A 620 12.64 10.34 -8.09
CA ILE A 620 13.41 10.88 -6.96
C ILE A 620 12.51 11.09 -5.73
N SER A 621 11.27 11.52 -5.92
CA SER A 621 10.30 11.68 -4.82
C SER A 621 9.98 10.35 -4.15
N GLN A 622 9.86 9.26 -4.93
CA GLN A 622 9.70 7.91 -4.38
C GLN A 622 10.92 7.49 -3.53
N VAL A 623 12.15 7.74 -4.00
CA VAL A 623 13.36 7.42 -3.21
C VAL A 623 13.40 8.22 -1.91
N ALA A 624 13.10 9.52 -1.95
CA ALA A 624 13.00 10.34 -0.74
C ALA A 624 11.89 9.84 0.21
N GLY A 625 10.75 9.39 -0.34
CA GLY A 625 9.66 8.77 0.41
C GLY A 625 10.11 7.49 1.14
N LEU A 626 10.84 6.60 0.46
CA LEU A 626 11.40 5.39 1.06
C LEU A 626 12.34 5.72 2.24
N LEU A 627 13.21 6.72 2.09
CA LEU A 627 14.11 7.13 3.17
C LEU A 627 13.34 7.65 4.41
N ARG A 628 12.28 8.44 4.21
CA ARG A 628 11.45 8.93 5.31
C ARG A 628 10.66 7.81 5.98
N ALA A 629 10.14 6.86 5.20
CA ALA A 629 9.43 5.70 5.72
C ALA A 629 10.35 4.85 6.61
N GLY A 630 11.55 4.51 6.13
CA GLY A 630 12.54 3.76 6.91
C GLY A 630 12.95 4.46 8.20
N LEU A 631 13.14 5.80 8.16
CA LEU A 631 13.41 6.58 9.37
C LEU A 631 12.24 6.52 10.37
N SER A 632 11.01 6.71 9.89
CA SER A 632 9.80 6.65 10.72
C SER A 632 9.65 5.29 11.40
N ASP A 633 9.92 4.19 10.70
CA ASP A 633 9.84 2.85 11.29
C ASP A 633 10.85 2.65 12.43
N VAL A 634 12.08 3.16 12.26
CA VAL A 634 13.11 3.16 13.32
C VAL A 634 12.70 4.06 14.48
N GLU A 635 12.13 5.23 14.21
CA GLU A 635 11.68 6.17 15.26
C GLU A 635 10.49 5.65 16.06
N ARG A 636 9.61 4.85 15.46
CA ARG A 636 8.48 4.20 16.14
C ARG A 636 8.92 3.04 17.03
N ALA A 637 10.05 2.40 16.72
CA ALA A 637 10.61 1.32 17.52
C ALA A 637 11.24 1.84 18.83
N THR A 638 10.38 2.21 19.79
CA THR A 638 10.80 2.69 21.12
C THR A 638 10.38 1.72 22.23
N SER A 639 11.20 1.65 23.29
CA SER A 639 10.88 0.92 24.51
C SER A 639 11.67 1.47 25.70
N LYS A 640 11.02 1.53 26.88
CA LYS A 640 11.75 1.39 28.16
C LYS A 640 12.21 -0.07 28.20
N SER A 641 13.24 -0.55 28.86
CA SER A 641 13.80 -1.92 28.64
C SER A 641 14.67 -2.01 27.37
N PRO A 642 16.01 -2.07 27.55
CA PRO A 642 16.99 -2.31 26.50
C PRO A 642 16.68 -3.51 25.59
N ALA A 643 16.36 -4.66 26.19
CA ALA A 643 16.12 -5.90 25.43
C ALA A 643 14.92 -5.78 24.48
N THR A 644 13.81 -5.19 24.96
CA THR A 644 12.61 -4.98 24.13
C THR A 644 12.84 -3.91 23.07
N LEU A 645 13.68 -2.91 23.35
CA LEU A 645 14.09 -1.93 22.35
C LEU A 645 14.87 -2.63 21.22
N ALA A 646 15.84 -3.48 21.56
CA ALA A 646 16.62 -4.24 20.58
C ALA A 646 15.74 -5.16 19.72
N GLU A 647 14.82 -5.90 20.35
CA GLU A 647 13.89 -6.81 19.67
C GLU A 647 12.98 -6.08 18.65
N ARG A 648 12.53 -4.87 18.99
CA ARG A 648 11.64 -4.07 18.12
C ARG A 648 12.39 -3.31 17.03
N ALA A 649 13.53 -2.71 17.38
CA ALA A 649 14.27 -1.86 16.47
C ALA A 649 15.09 -2.66 15.45
N GLY A 650 15.57 -3.86 15.79
CA GLY A 650 16.35 -4.70 14.89
C GLY A 650 15.67 -4.94 13.53
N PRO A 651 14.41 -5.42 13.49
CA PRO A 651 13.68 -5.61 12.23
C PRO A 651 13.46 -4.32 11.44
N ALA A 652 13.22 -3.18 12.11
CA ALA A 652 13.05 -1.88 11.45
C ALA A 652 14.34 -1.42 10.78
N VAL A 653 15.48 -1.51 11.49
CA VAL A 653 16.81 -1.18 10.96
C VAL A 653 17.20 -2.08 9.78
N ALA A 654 16.95 -3.40 9.89
CA ALA A 654 17.18 -4.33 8.79
C ALA A 654 16.25 -4.09 7.58
N GLY A 655 15.00 -3.67 7.83
CA GLY A 655 14.07 -3.21 6.81
C GLY A 655 14.62 -2.01 6.05
N PHE A 656 15.07 -0.98 6.79
CA PHE A 656 15.63 0.24 6.21
C PHE A 656 16.92 -0.05 5.41
N ARG A 657 17.78 -0.94 5.91
CA ARG A 657 18.98 -1.41 5.19
C ARG A 657 18.64 -2.06 3.85
N ARG A 658 17.58 -2.86 3.77
CA ARG A 658 17.11 -3.45 2.49
C ARG A 658 16.62 -2.39 1.51
N GLN A 659 15.90 -1.38 2.00
CA GLN A 659 15.46 -0.25 1.17
C GLN A 659 16.64 0.56 0.61
N LEU A 660 17.73 0.73 1.37
CA LEU A 660 18.94 1.39 0.86
C LEU A 660 19.65 0.61 -0.26
N ASN A 661 19.45 -0.69 -0.35
CA ASN A 661 20.00 -1.53 -1.41
C ASN A 661 19.08 -1.59 -2.66
N ASP A 662 18.01 -0.79 -2.69
CA ASP A 662 17.13 -0.68 -3.86
C ASP A 662 17.89 -0.13 -5.08
N ALA A 663 17.62 -0.69 -6.25
CA ALA A 663 18.29 -0.29 -7.50
C ALA A 663 18.10 1.21 -7.82
N ARG A 664 17.00 1.83 -7.38
CA ARG A 664 16.73 3.25 -7.54
C ARG A 664 17.68 4.12 -6.71
N VAL A 665 18.01 3.69 -5.49
CA VAL A 665 19.00 4.39 -4.64
C VAL A 665 20.36 4.34 -5.32
N LYS A 666 20.76 3.16 -5.81
CA LYS A 666 22.01 2.98 -6.55
C LYS A 666 22.06 3.86 -7.81
N ALA A 667 20.98 3.93 -8.58
CA ALA A 667 20.92 4.77 -9.77
C ALA A 667 21.06 6.27 -9.44
N CYS A 668 20.61 6.72 -8.27
CA CYS A 668 20.83 8.09 -7.81
C CYS A 668 22.29 8.33 -7.40
N ASP A 669 22.90 7.38 -6.68
CA ASP A 669 24.30 7.47 -6.26
C ASP A 669 25.26 7.43 -7.46
N ASP A 670 24.99 6.58 -8.45
CA ASP A 670 25.79 6.39 -9.68
C ASP A 670 25.41 7.37 -10.81
N ASN A 671 24.78 8.51 -10.50
CA ASN A 671 24.27 9.42 -11.53
C ASN A 671 25.38 10.09 -12.37
N GLU A 672 25.13 10.27 -13.68
CA GLU A 672 26.09 10.86 -14.62
C GLU A 672 25.95 12.39 -14.77
N PHE A 673 25.07 13.04 -13.99
CA PHE A 673 24.71 14.45 -14.14
C PHE A 673 25.64 15.41 -13.39
N GLY A 674 26.76 14.91 -12.87
CA GLY A 674 27.74 15.70 -12.12
C GLY A 674 27.26 16.20 -10.76
N VAL A 675 26.14 15.67 -10.25
CA VAL A 675 25.63 15.98 -8.92
C VAL A 675 26.12 14.92 -7.94
N THR A 676 26.80 15.35 -6.87
CA THR A 676 27.24 14.42 -5.83
C THR A 676 26.05 13.96 -4.99
N VAL A 677 25.65 12.70 -5.19
CA VAL A 677 24.64 12.01 -4.38
C VAL A 677 25.31 10.79 -3.76
N ALA A 678 25.12 10.59 -2.45
CA ALA A 678 25.81 9.56 -1.68
C ALA A 678 24.87 8.97 -0.62
N VAL A 679 23.65 8.62 -1.00
CA VAL A 679 22.59 8.14 -0.11
C VAL A 679 23.00 6.85 0.59
N ALA A 680 23.49 5.85 -0.15
CA ALA A 680 23.82 4.54 0.42
C ALA A 680 24.95 4.63 1.45
N SER A 681 25.97 5.45 1.20
CA SER A 681 27.08 5.64 2.14
C SER A 681 26.70 6.54 3.32
N THR A 682 25.95 7.61 3.09
CA THR A 682 25.56 8.57 4.14
C THR A 682 24.59 7.96 5.13
N VAL A 683 23.45 7.43 4.65
CA VAL A 683 22.45 6.78 5.52
C VAL A 683 22.98 5.43 6.01
N GLY A 684 23.72 4.71 5.15
CA GLY A 684 24.28 3.43 5.52
C GLY A 684 25.29 3.51 6.66
N GLY A 685 26.15 4.53 6.69
CA GLY A 685 27.07 4.75 7.82
C GLY A 685 26.33 4.96 9.14
N ALA A 686 25.25 5.76 9.13
CA ALA A 686 24.43 6.00 10.31
C ALA A 686 23.67 4.75 10.77
N LEU A 687 23.14 3.94 9.85
CA LEU A 687 22.52 2.65 10.20
C LEU A 687 23.52 1.68 10.83
N THR A 688 24.76 1.63 10.35
CA THR A 688 25.79 0.77 10.95
C THR A 688 26.15 1.21 12.39
N ALA A 689 26.21 2.51 12.67
CA ALA A 689 26.36 3.00 14.02
C ALA A 689 25.17 2.59 14.92
N LEU A 690 23.95 2.67 14.38
CA LEU A 690 22.74 2.27 15.09
C LEU A 690 22.69 0.75 15.37
N GLU A 691 23.08 -0.08 14.41
CA GLU A 691 23.22 -1.55 14.55
C GLU A 691 24.19 -1.91 15.68
N SER A 692 25.34 -1.23 15.76
CA SER A 692 26.31 -1.45 16.84
C SER A 692 25.74 -1.16 18.24
N VAL A 693 24.88 -0.14 18.35
CA VAL A 693 24.18 0.15 19.61
C VAL A 693 23.14 -0.93 19.92
N LEU A 694 22.41 -1.43 18.92
CA LEU A 694 21.44 -2.52 19.09
C LEU A 694 22.10 -3.82 19.54
N ASP A 695 23.25 -4.16 18.99
CA ASP A 695 24.01 -5.35 19.42
C ASP A 695 24.44 -5.20 20.88
N SER A 696 24.89 -4.01 21.29
CA SER A 696 25.23 -3.71 22.68
C SER A 696 24.00 -3.86 23.60
N LEU A 697 22.83 -3.35 23.17
CA LEU A 697 21.55 -3.46 23.90
C LEU A 697 21.02 -4.89 24.00
N ALA A 698 21.31 -5.75 23.02
CA ALA A 698 20.89 -7.15 23.03
C ALA A 698 21.75 -8.03 23.96
N THR A 699 23.00 -7.63 24.17
CA THR A 699 23.93 -8.33 25.09
C THR A 699 23.86 -7.88 26.54
N ALA A 700 23.33 -6.68 26.80
CA ALA A 700 23.08 -6.13 28.14
C ALA A 700 21.74 -6.61 28.70
#